data_AF-A0A538SS05-F1
#
_entry.id   AF-A0A538SS05-F1
#
_cell.length_a   1.000
_cell.length_b   1.000
_cell.length_c   1.000
_cell.angle_alpha   90.00
_cell.angle_beta   90.00
_cell.angle_gamma   90.00
#
_symmetry.space_group_name_H-M   'P 1'
#
loop_
_entity.id
_entity.type
_entity.pdbx_description
1 polymer ?
#
loop_
_entity_poly.entity_id
_entity_poly.type
_entity_poly.pdbx_seq_one_letter_code
_entity_poly.pdbx_strand_id
1 'polypeptide(L)'
;MGGYGFRSEQSTYRLFVDLDGRVAAPQFGLLDVGFEGTYGRVGEETQGSFGASLKLLNVHGGLEYDLGEGKPYIKLSLQGAPRRGGIFGRGDRVRIDYTPARRTLEAGIKMPFPWANYRATRPRNACVAMPRGRLPNRATVDSAYWAAEEMARLRQSMIWLDRLLTPNLAPKSLTSRKGRAAFEQEAKALAEHLRAPGHSFAAEDSSYHAGLRAAFAAAAGKNQATGEALASNARAILLRRVIVPYNRLLGRIKRPGELTGLLTQADAEFDATLAGPTFQLAAEQRTAAREVFREVLAQLGDVAKASRHRWHSWRLVWIPLNFGLRPDEYDSQEEVNAVIGTLVEHPFSSTNTIRYIYNDQFLPELRRSILDTERYQVLWIHDYSGRNGTKTPDQIAWGLAVEGYIEAFVRAIQAMDRGERDDLPEFLILLDEFYYRGNGSEGVISFLENLGTTRAPDLPPGALRTRVQAGVTRLRAAIAASSALRARGERYVRERVKVQVVVTHPYDPTFVDDMVMRDHTKLAFRDVFEEDPASGEAFFTGMGIGEHYVGPHWEDRTLAVRGTETVRVKTAARALLISQGLRPDELPVFLRERPYPETFAQTCDSLRAAGWTANVLTVTNGTGFRAKSATVLKAAIYNLMQQGAVLLAPDSLWTSDFWAAMFVSAAVRGCHVFPIAPALENAPSSALSTMGVMHETMWMLFRAAELLAEPIGAAGGTLRVGLYTNQLDVGDVRALVGRMLAKDWRNAPLCDQVRIHPSVARVLREEYERMCGDPAQPAHAMQIDHPHKPHLHLKAQFFANKEALSLLGREEWAGVLTRYLEVRRRQACGTASRDDAISPDLIRGSFTRGTLSGSSLGDSAGAFGAFGRGNAIAMSTLGSHNQDRRSMLLDGEVLTAVAGEDCLPAMIDFAFLMETATWPEKIEDLDACFPETSGLLRRLSRWLRDFI
;
A
#
# COMPACT_ATOMS: atom_id res chain seq x y z
N MET A 1 36.62 -24.82 -4.07
CA MET A 1 35.96 -25.61 -5.13
C MET A 1 36.66 -26.95 -5.22
N GLY A 2 35.92 -28.03 -5.44
CA GLY A 2 36.46 -29.36 -5.68
C GLY A 2 35.90 -29.92 -6.99
N GLY A 3 36.71 -30.65 -7.76
CA GLY A 3 36.29 -31.12 -9.08
C GLY A 3 37.03 -32.36 -9.56
N TYR A 4 36.69 -32.79 -10.77
CA TYR A 4 37.25 -33.98 -11.40
C TYR A 4 37.57 -33.71 -12.88
N GLY A 5 38.78 -34.07 -13.31
CA GLY A 5 39.20 -33.99 -14.71
C GLY A 5 38.80 -35.25 -15.47
N PHE A 6 38.01 -35.11 -16.53
CA PHE A 6 37.50 -36.25 -17.31
C PHE A 6 38.59 -37.07 -18.02
N ARG A 7 39.84 -36.57 -18.07
CA ARG A 7 40.95 -37.18 -18.81
C ARG A 7 42.14 -37.60 -17.93
N SER A 8 42.32 -36.99 -16.77
CA SER A 8 43.44 -37.26 -15.85
C SER A 8 43.04 -38.14 -14.67
N GLU A 9 41.75 -38.37 -14.44
CA GLU A 9 41.20 -39.02 -13.24
C GLU A 9 41.64 -38.38 -11.90
N GLN A 10 42.14 -37.15 -11.95
CA GLN A 10 42.68 -36.45 -10.79
C GLN A 10 41.65 -35.50 -10.18
N SER A 11 41.65 -35.46 -8.84
CA SER A 11 40.90 -34.47 -8.08
C SER A 11 41.52 -33.08 -8.25
N THR A 12 40.67 -32.07 -8.41
CA THR A 12 41.07 -30.66 -8.38
C THR A 12 40.54 -29.97 -7.14
N TYR A 13 41.35 -29.07 -6.57
CA TYR A 13 40.95 -28.22 -5.44
C TYR A 13 41.39 -26.79 -5.72
N ARG A 14 40.46 -25.83 -5.76
CA ARG A 14 40.78 -24.42 -6.00
C ARG A 14 40.17 -23.50 -4.97
N LEU A 15 40.95 -22.51 -4.55
CA LEU A 15 40.50 -21.29 -3.90
C LEU A 15 40.50 -20.17 -4.94
N PHE A 16 39.53 -19.27 -4.86
CA PHE A 16 39.47 -18.14 -5.78
C PHE A 16 39.04 -16.89 -5.01
N VAL A 17 39.50 -15.76 -5.52
CA VAL A 17 39.09 -14.41 -5.10
C VAL A 17 38.63 -13.71 -6.36
N ASP A 18 37.46 -13.10 -6.34
CA ASP A 18 36.95 -12.37 -7.48
C ASP A 18 36.47 -10.96 -7.12
N LEU A 19 36.61 -10.07 -8.10
CA LEU A 19 36.25 -8.66 -8.05
C LEU A 19 35.31 -8.36 -9.21
N ASP A 20 34.17 -7.74 -8.90
CA ASP A 20 33.09 -7.52 -9.86
C ASP A 20 32.92 -6.03 -10.16
N GLY A 21 32.89 -5.67 -11.44
CA GLY A 21 32.59 -4.32 -11.94
C GLY A 21 31.35 -4.32 -12.83
N ARG A 22 30.44 -3.35 -12.63
CA ARG A 22 29.21 -3.24 -13.43
C ARG A 22 29.47 -2.43 -14.71
N VAL A 23 29.01 -2.92 -15.86
CA VAL A 23 29.32 -2.29 -17.16
C VAL A 23 28.09 -1.70 -17.86
N ALA A 24 26.96 -2.41 -17.93
CA ALA A 24 25.75 -1.91 -18.59
C ALA A 24 24.47 -2.32 -17.84
N ALA A 25 23.47 -1.43 -17.82
CA ALA A 25 22.27 -1.53 -16.96
C ALA A 25 22.63 -1.72 -15.46
N PRO A 26 23.44 -0.82 -14.87
CA PRO A 26 23.96 -0.95 -13.50
C PRO A 26 22.86 -1.04 -12.44
N GLN A 27 21.64 -0.55 -12.73
CA GLN A 27 20.48 -0.69 -11.85
C GLN A 27 19.95 -2.13 -11.74
N PHE A 28 20.29 -3.02 -12.68
CA PHE A 28 19.80 -4.41 -12.75
C PHE A 28 20.90 -5.47 -12.85
N GLY A 29 22.19 -5.10 -12.90
CA GLY A 29 23.31 -6.06 -12.97
C GLY A 29 23.15 -7.13 -14.07
N LEU A 30 22.49 -6.75 -15.18
CA LEU A 30 22.18 -7.68 -16.27
C LEU A 30 23.43 -8.02 -17.08
N LEU A 31 24.39 -7.09 -17.18
CA LEU A 31 25.66 -7.31 -17.83
C LEU A 31 26.80 -6.72 -16.99
N ASP A 32 27.51 -7.59 -16.29
CA ASP A 32 28.66 -7.24 -15.46
C ASP A 32 29.96 -7.82 -16.04
N VAL A 33 31.10 -7.21 -15.69
CA VAL A 33 32.44 -7.77 -15.93
C VAL A 33 33.01 -8.22 -14.59
N GLY A 34 33.49 -9.45 -14.52
CA GLY A 34 34.18 -9.97 -13.33
C GLY A 34 35.63 -10.31 -13.64
N PHE A 35 36.52 -9.92 -12.74
CA PHE A 35 37.91 -10.34 -12.71
C PHE A 35 38.09 -11.37 -11.61
N GLU A 36 38.77 -12.46 -11.90
CA GLU A 36 38.96 -13.57 -10.96
C GLU A 36 40.45 -13.95 -10.89
N GLY A 37 40.96 -14.12 -9.68
CA GLY A 37 42.23 -14.79 -9.43
C GLY A 37 41.97 -16.13 -8.75
N THR A 38 42.60 -17.21 -9.20
CA THR A 38 42.50 -18.52 -8.56
C THR A 38 43.87 -19.06 -8.16
N TYR A 39 43.88 -19.82 -7.07
CA TYR A 39 45.03 -20.55 -6.57
C TYR A 39 44.56 -21.94 -6.10
N GLY A 40 45.19 -23.00 -6.57
CA GLY A 40 44.72 -24.35 -6.28
C GLY A 40 45.73 -25.44 -6.59
N ARG A 41 45.25 -26.69 -6.48
CA ARG A 41 45.97 -27.91 -6.79
C ARG A 41 45.22 -28.78 -7.78
N VAL A 42 45.95 -29.39 -8.70
CA VAL A 42 45.48 -30.44 -9.61
C VAL A 42 46.41 -31.63 -9.41
N GLY A 43 45.92 -32.72 -8.80
CA GLY A 43 46.81 -33.77 -8.29
C GLY A 43 47.75 -33.21 -7.20
N GLU A 44 49.07 -33.34 -7.37
CA GLU A 44 50.09 -32.82 -6.44
C GLU A 44 50.60 -31.40 -6.78
N GLU A 45 50.34 -30.93 -8.00
CA GLU A 45 50.87 -29.66 -8.51
C GLU A 45 50.03 -28.46 -8.07
N THR A 46 50.70 -27.36 -7.75
CA THR A 46 50.08 -26.07 -7.43
C THR A 46 49.95 -25.23 -8.69
N GLN A 47 48.77 -24.67 -8.92
CA GLN A 47 48.47 -23.82 -10.08
C GLN A 47 47.82 -22.50 -9.64
N GLY A 48 48.06 -21.46 -10.42
CA GLY A 48 47.43 -20.15 -10.26
C GLY A 48 46.95 -19.61 -11.60
N SER A 49 45.83 -18.89 -11.60
CA SER A 49 45.28 -18.30 -12.81
C SER A 49 44.70 -16.91 -12.53
N PHE A 50 44.57 -16.10 -13.58
CA PHE A 50 43.75 -14.90 -13.55
C PHE A 50 42.82 -14.87 -14.77
N GLY A 51 41.61 -14.33 -14.64
CA GLY A 51 40.66 -14.30 -15.74
C GLY A 51 39.71 -13.12 -15.69
N ALA A 52 39.08 -12.86 -16.84
CA ALA A 52 38.03 -11.87 -16.99
C ALA A 52 36.81 -12.53 -17.65
N SER A 53 35.61 -12.21 -17.15
CA SER A 53 34.35 -12.81 -17.60
C SER A 53 33.26 -11.76 -17.77
N LEU A 54 32.42 -11.96 -18.79
CA LEU A 54 31.12 -11.31 -18.89
C LEU A 54 30.09 -12.14 -18.14
N LYS A 55 29.21 -11.46 -17.40
CA LYS A 55 28.21 -12.07 -16.54
C LYS A 55 26.82 -11.67 -17.00
N LEU A 56 25.98 -12.65 -17.28
CA LEU A 56 24.57 -12.49 -17.61
C LEU A 56 23.73 -13.35 -16.65
N LEU A 57 23.10 -12.72 -15.67
CA LEU A 57 22.35 -13.38 -14.60
C LEU A 57 23.20 -14.44 -13.87
N ASN A 58 22.89 -15.73 -14.09
CA ASN A 58 23.58 -16.86 -13.47
C ASN A 58 24.66 -17.47 -14.36
N VAL A 59 24.83 -17.00 -15.60
CA VAL A 59 25.77 -17.56 -16.59
C VAL A 59 26.90 -16.58 -16.84
N HIS A 60 28.13 -17.07 -16.68
CA HIS A 60 29.33 -16.28 -16.91
C HIS A 60 30.19 -16.95 -17.98
N GLY A 61 30.71 -16.16 -18.91
CA GLY A 61 31.61 -16.62 -19.96
C GLY A 61 32.83 -15.72 -20.03
N GLY A 62 34.02 -16.30 -20.02
CA GLY A 62 35.26 -15.53 -19.94
C GLY A 62 36.51 -16.26 -20.41
N LEU A 63 37.61 -15.53 -20.37
CA LEU A 63 38.96 -16.05 -20.61
C LEU A 63 39.70 -16.12 -19.28
N GLU A 64 40.34 -17.24 -19.01
CA GLU A 64 41.21 -17.47 -17.86
C GLU A 64 42.61 -17.82 -18.36
N TYR A 65 43.62 -17.13 -17.85
CA TYR A 65 45.03 -17.29 -18.17
C TYR A 65 45.72 -18.06 -17.04
N ASP A 66 46.31 -19.21 -17.37
CA ASP A 66 47.07 -20.01 -16.43
C ASP A 66 48.51 -19.52 -16.31
N LEU A 67 48.99 -19.32 -15.09
CA LEU A 67 50.35 -18.86 -14.82
C LEU A 67 51.39 -19.98 -14.96
N GLY A 68 51.00 -21.25 -14.83
CA GLY A 68 51.87 -22.41 -15.01
C GLY A 68 52.03 -22.81 -16.48
N GLU A 69 50.91 -22.92 -17.22
CA GLU A 69 50.94 -23.30 -18.65
C GLU A 69 51.19 -22.14 -19.61
N GLY A 70 51.04 -20.89 -19.15
CA GLY A 70 51.25 -19.68 -19.95
C GLY A 70 50.25 -19.46 -21.08
N LYS A 71 49.06 -20.07 -21.02
CA LYS A 71 48.04 -20.03 -22.09
C LYS A 71 46.66 -19.60 -21.57
N PRO A 72 45.90 -18.82 -22.36
CA PRO A 72 44.51 -18.53 -22.05
C PRO A 72 43.59 -19.66 -22.51
N TYR A 73 42.50 -19.87 -21.78
CA TYR A 73 41.43 -20.78 -22.16
C TYR A 73 40.05 -20.21 -21.81
N ILE A 74 39.02 -20.72 -22.49
CA ILE A 74 37.63 -20.33 -22.24
C ILE A 74 37.14 -21.00 -20.96
N LYS A 75 36.50 -20.23 -20.09
CA LYS A 75 35.81 -20.69 -18.88
C LYS A 75 34.33 -20.33 -18.96
N LEU A 76 33.48 -21.33 -18.74
CA LEU A 76 32.05 -21.15 -18.57
C LEU A 76 31.69 -21.46 -17.12
N SER A 77 30.98 -20.54 -16.47
CA SER A 77 30.55 -20.71 -15.08
C SER A 77 29.05 -20.53 -14.96
N LEU A 78 28.41 -21.44 -14.22
CA LEU A 78 27.05 -21.27 -13.72
C LEU A 78 27.14 -20.92 -12.23
N GLN A 79 26.65 -19.75 -11.84
CA GLN A 79 26.65 -19.28 -10.45
C GLN A 79 25.22 -18.93 -10.01
N GLY A 80 24.73 -19.57 -8.96
CA GLY A 80 23.40 -19.31 -8.44
C GLY A 80 23.21 -19.82 -7.02
N ALA A 81 22.08 -19.53 -6.40
CA ALA A 81 21.76 -20.00 -5.05
C ALA A 81 20.50 -20.87 -5.11
N PRO A 82 20.53 -22.11 -4.59
CA PRO A 82 19.35 -22.98 -4.59
C PRO A 82 18.25 -22.47 -3.64
N ARG A 83 18.60 -21.59 -2.69
CA ARG A 83 17.67 -20.92 -1.78
C ARG A 83 18.06 -19.45 -1.63
N ARG A 84 17.05 -18.60 -1.45
CA ARG A 84 17.23 -17.20 -1.03
C ARG A 84 18.02 -17.16 0.29
N GLY A 85 19.02 -16.29 0.37
CA GLY A 85 19.96 -16.27 1.51
C GLY A 85 21.14 -17.24 1.41
N GLY A 86 21.19 -18.09 0.37
CA GLY A 86 22.19 -19.15 0.24
C GLY A 86 21.84 -20.43 1.01
N ILE A 87 22.68 -21.45 0.85
CA ILE A 87 22.56 -22.75 1.54
C ILE A 87 22.79 -22.56 3.04
N PHE A 88 23.84 -21.86 3.41
CA PHE A 88 24.22 -21.61 4.81
C PHE A 88 23.55 -20.38 5.41
N GLY A 89 22.77 -19.63 4.62
CA GLY A 89 22.12 -18.40 5.09
C GLY A 89 23.07 -17.22 5.19
N ARG A 90 24.24 -17.30 4.54
CA ARG A 90 25.28 -16.25 4.57
C ARG A 90 25.41 -15.52 3.22
N GLY A 91 24.39 -15.63 2.36
CA GLY A 91 24.42 -15.11 1.00
C GLY A 91 25.32 -15.91 0.06
N ASP A 92 25.61 -17.15 0.42
CA ASP A 92 26.47 -18.06 -0.33
C ASP A 92 25.81 -18.55 -1.64
N ARG A 93 26.63 -18.80 -2.66
CA ARG A 93 26.20 -19.29 -3.97
C ARG A 93 26.90 -20.60 -4.32
N VAL A 94 26.19 -21.48 -5.02
CA VAL A 94 26.77 -22.62 -5.72
C VAL A 94 27.36 -22.12 -7.03
N ARG A 95 28.55 -22.61 -7.34
CA ARG A 95 29.27 -22.36 -8.58
C ARG A 95 29.64 -23.67 -9.23
N ILE A 96 29.39 -23.78 -10.54
CA ILE A 96 29.81 -24.88 -11.38
C ILE A 96 30.63 -24.30 -12.53
N ASP A 97 31.88 -24.72 -12.65
CA ASP A 97 32.81 -24.26 -13.67
C ASP A 97 33.09 -25.38 -14.66
N TYR A 98 33.00 -25.06 -15.95
CA TYR A 98 33.38 -25.93 -17.05
C TYR A 98 34.47 -25.25 -17.88
N THR A 99 35.59 -25.93 -18.02
CA THR A 99 36.71 -25.49 -18.86
C THR A 99 36.89 -26.49 -20.01
N PRO A 100 36.38 -26.18 -21.23
CA PRO A 100 36.37 -27.13 -22.34
C PRO A 100 37.75 -27.63 -22.74
N ALA A 101 38.75 -26.74 -22.80
CA ALA A 101 40.12 -27.09 -23.20
C ALA A 101 40.78 -28.11 -22.25
N ARG A 102 40.44 -28.03 -20.96
CA ARG A 102 40.93 -28.93 -19.90
C ARG A 102 40.03 -30.13 -19.66
N ARG A 103 38.80 -30.12 -20.19
CA ARG A 103 37.74 -31.09 -19.88
C ARG A 103 37.62 -31.29 -18.37
N THR A 104 37.52 -30.19 -17.63
CA THR A 104 37.34 -30.19 -16.17
C THR A 104 35.95 -29.66 -15.84
N LEU A 105 35.29 -30.33 -14.89
CA LEU A 105 34.08 -29.84 -14.25
C LEU A 105 34.35 -29.68 -12.75
N GLU A 106 34.17 -28.47 -12.24
CA GLU A 106 34.43 -28.14 -10.85
C GLU A 106 33.16 -27.59 -10.22
N ALA A 107 32.88 -28.00 -8.98
CA ALA A 107 31.77 -27.46 -8.22
C ALA A 107 32.27 -26.88 -6.90
N GLY A 108 31.61 -25.82 -6.43
CA GLY A 108 31.97 -25.24 -5.16
C GLY A 108 30.99 -24.21 -4.66
N ILE A 109 31.34 -23.62 -3.53
CA ILE A 109 30.54 -22.61 -2.87
C ILE A 109 31.35 -21.32 -2.85
N LYS A 110 30.70 -20.24 -3.31
CA LYS A 110 31.19 -18.88 -3.23
C LYS A 110 30.59 -18.22 -1.99
N MET A 111 31.42 -17.79 -1.07
CA MET A 111 30.99 -17.00 0.09
C MET A 111 31.33 -15.53 -0.11
N PRO A 112 30.45 -14.59 0.26
CA PRO A 112 30.78 -13.17 0.21
C PRO A 112 31.77 -12.80 1.32
N PHE A 113 32.76 -11.96 1.00
CA PHE A 113 33.73 -11.41 1.96
C PHE A 113 33.95 -9.91 1.68
N PRO A 114 33.95 -9.03 2.70
CA PRO A 114 33.63 -9.27 4.12
C PRO A 114 32.13 -9.57 4.36
N TRP A 115 31.81 -10.24 5.48
CA TRP A 115 30.52 -10.93 5.76
C TRP A 115 29.26 -10.07 6.00
N ALA A 116 29.19 -8.83 5.52
CA ALA A 116 27.94 -8.05 5.51
C ALA A 116 27.44 -7.87 4.07
N ASN A 117 26.85 -8.92 3.50
CA ASN A 117 26.30 -8.89 2.14
C ASN A 117 24.78 -8.97 2.19
N TYR A 118 24.11 -8.07 1.47
CA TYR A 118 22.66 -8.01 1.32
C TYR A 118 21.99 -9.32 0.89
N ARG A 119 22.75 -10.24 0.28
CA ARG A 119 22.27 -11.57 -0.07
C ARG A 119 21.86 -12.40 1.15
N ALA A 120 22.54 -12.22 2.28
CA ALA A 120 22.24 -12.94 3.53
C ALA A 120 20.88 -12.52 4.13
N THR A 121 20.41 -11.32 3.82
CA THR A 121 19.20 -10.71 4.41
C THR A 121 17.94 -11.04 3.60
N ARG A 122 18.10 -11.84 2.54
CA ARG A 122 17.00 -12.29 1.69
C ARG A 122 16.04 -13.21 2.44
N PRO A 123 14.71 -13.02 2.28
CA PRO A 123 13.73 -13.87 2.91
C PRO A 123 13.90 -15.31 2.41
N ARG A 124 14.32 -16.21 3.31
CA ARG A 124 14.52 -17.63 2.98
C ARG A 124 13.21 -18.31 2.60
N ASN A 125 12.11 -17.88 3.23
CA ASN A 125 10.77 -18.36 2.96
C ASN A 125 10.01 -17.34 2.10
N ALA A 126 9.77 -17.68 0.83
CA ALA A 126 8.98 -16.88 -0.10
C ALA A 126 7.46 -17.18 -0.01
N CYS A 127 7.05 -18.05 0.91
CA CYS A 127 5.67 -18.50 1.06
C CYS A 127 5.29 -18.70 2.51
N VAL A 128 3.99 -18.63 2.77
CA VAL A 128 3.38 -19.00 4.05
C VAL A 128 3.11 -20.50 4.06
N ALA A 129 3.61 -21.19 5.09
CA ALA A 129 3.28 -22.58 5.34
C ALA A 129 1.86 -22.66 5.90
N MET A 130 0.94 -23.20 5.11
CA MET A 130 -0.43 -23.42 5.55
C MET A 130 -0.53 -24.75 6.32
N PRO A 131 -1.39 -24.83 7.34
CA PRO A 131 -1.63 -26.10 8.02
C PRO A 131 -2.18 -27.12 7.02
N ARG A 132 -1.74 -28.37 7.16
CA ARG A 132 -2.26 -29.50 6.40
C ARG A 132 -3.25 -30.27 7.26
N GLY A 133 -4.29 -30.79 6.63
CA GLY A 133 -5.28 -31.61 7.31
C GLY A 133 -6.11 -32.40 6.32
N ARG A 134 -7.06 -33.16 6.85
CA ARG A 134 -8.07 -33.88 6.07
C ARG A 134 -9.34 -33.86 6.90
N LEU A 135 -10.43 -33.39 6.28
CA LEU A 135 -11.75 -33.48 6.89
C LEU A 135 -12.10 -34.95 7.17
N PRO A 136 -12.83 -35.25 8.26
CA PRO A 136 -13.35 -36.58 8.51
C PRO A 136 -14.17 -37.11 7.33
N ASN A 137 -14.23 -38.44 7.23
CA ASN A 137 -15.13 -39.10 6.28
C ASN A 137 -16.58 -38.76 6.64
N ARG A 138 -17.43 -38.71 5.61
CA ARG A 138 -18.87 -38.48 5.77
C ARG A 138 -19.47 -39.51 6.74
N ALA A 139 -20.21 -39.03 7.72
CA ALA A 139 -20.98 -39.86 8.63
C ALA A 139 -22.28 -40.33 7.97
N THR A 140 -22.79 -41.48 8.42
CA THR A 140 -24.15 -41.92 8.08
C THR A 140 -25.13 -41.16 8.95
N VAL A 141 -26.05 -40.42 8.33
CA VAL A 141 -27.07 -39.62 9.01
C VAL A 141 -28.45 -40.11 8.55
N ASP A 142 -29.38 -40.25 9.50
CA ASP A 142 -30.78 -40.56 9.21
C ASP A 142 -31.39 -39.46 8.32
N SER A 143 -32.18 -39.87 7.31
CA SER A 143 -32.87 -38.93 6.43
C SER A 143 -33.83 -38.00 7.17
N ALA A 144 -34.33 -38.40 8.35
CA ALA A 144 -35.14 -37.57 9.22
C ALA A 144 -34.42 -36.31 9.74
N TYR A 145 -33.08 -36.36 9.86
CA TYR A 145 -32.23 -35.28 10.36
C TYR A 145 -31.37 -34.62 9.28
N TRP A 146 -31.55 -35.00 8.01
CA TRP A 146 -30.75 -34.50 6.89
C TRP A 146 -31.60 -33.73 5.87
N ALA A 147 -31.31 -32.44 5.69
CA ALA A 147 -31.98 -31.58 4.72
C ALA A 147 -31.23 -31.54 3.38
N ALA A 148 -31.38 -32.58 2.55
CA ALA A 148 -30.62 -32.70 1.29
C ALA A 148 -30.82 -31.51 0.32
N GLU A 149 -32.06 -31.04 0.16
CA GLU A 149 -32.35 -29.90 -0.71
C GLU A 149 -31.74 -28.60 -0.19
N GLU A 150 -31.79 -28.36 1.13
CA GLU A 150 -31.20 -27.16 1.73
C GLU A 150 -29.68 -27.17 1.59
N MET A 151 -29.04 -28.33 1.75
CA MET A 151 -27.60 -28.48 1.53
C MET A 151 -27.20 -28.25 0.06
N ALA A 152 -28.07 -28.59 -0.89
CA ALA A 152 -27.85 -28.29 -2.31
C ALA A 152 -28.04 -26.80 -2.63
N ARG A 153 -29.09 -26.17 -2.06
CA ARG A 153 -29.31 -24.72 -2.17
C ARG A 153 -28.14 -23.93 -1.57
N LEU A 154 -27.70 -24.31 -0.38
CA LEU A 154 -26.55 -23.72 0.30
C LEU A 154 -25.29 -23.78 -0.58
N ARG A 155 -25.00 -24.94 -1.17
CA ARG A 155 -23.87 -25.10 -2.10
C ARG A 155 -23.94 -24.12 -3.27
N GLN A 156 -25.13 -23.98 -3.86
CA GLN A 156 -25.36 -23.09 -4.99
C GLN A 156 -25.11 -21.64 -4.59
N SER A 157 -25.67 -21.20 -3.46
CA SER A 157 -25.46 -19.83 -2.97
C SER A 157 -24.00 -19.56 -2.60
N MET A 158 -23.28 -20.52 -2.02
CA MET A 158 -21.84 -20.36 -1.78
C MET A 158 -21.03 -20.14 -3.07
N ILE A 159 -21.35 -20.89 -4.13
CA ILE A 159 -20.68 -20.75 -5.43
C ILE A 159 -20.94 -19.36 -6.02
N TRP A 160 -22.19 -18.89 -5.98
CA TRP A 160 -22.55 -17.61 -6.57
C TRP A 160 -22.08 -16.41 -5.74
N LEU A 161 -22.12 -16.48 -4.41
CA LEU A 161 -21.53 -15.45 -3.55
C LEU A 161 -20.04 -15.24 -3.86
N ASP A 162 -19.27 -16.31 -3.99
CA ASP A 162 -17.84 -16.22 -4.36
C ASP A 162 -17.63 -15.65 -5.78
N ARG A 163 -18.46 -16.05 -6.74
CA ARG A 163 -18.40 -15.50 -8.12
C ARG A 163 -18.79 -14.03 -8.18
N LEU A 164 -19.78 -13.60 -7.41
CA LEU A 164 -20.26 -12.21 -7.36
C LEU A 164 -19.34 -11.29 -6.55
N LEU A 165 -18.61 -11.81 -5.54
CA LEU A 165 -17.65 -11.04 -4.75
C LEU A 165 -16.29 -10.88 -5.44
N THR A 166 -15.87 -11.86 -6.23
CA THR A 166 -14.61 -11.80 -6.98
C THR A 166 -14.76 -12.23 -8.44
N PRO A 167 -15.57 -11.49 -9.24
CA PRO A 167 -15.81 -11.84 -10.64
C PRO A 167 -14.56 -11.56 -11.47
N ASN A 168 -13.83 -12.60 -11.88
CA ASN A 168 -12.69 -12.40 -12.77
C ASN A 168 -13.16 -12.12 -14.21
N LEU A 169 -13.27 -10.83 -14.55
CA LEU A 169 -13.63 -10.33 -15.88
C LEU A 169 -12.42 -9.95 -16.74
N ALA A 170 -11.22 -10.41 -16.38
CA ALA A 170 -9.99 -10.13 -17.13
C ALA A 170 -9.39 -11.42 -17.71
N PRO A 171 -10.02 -12.04 -18.74
CA PRO A 171 -9.44 -13.17 -19.43
C PRO A 171 -8.09 -12.81 -20.06
N LYS A 172 -7.27 -13.85 -20.30
CA LYS A 172 -6.00 -13.70 -21.01
C LYS A 172 -6.22 -13.01 -22.35
N SER A 173 -5.46 -11.94 -22.60
CA SER A 173 -5.53 -11.15 -23.83
C SER A 173 -6.90 -10.53 -24.11
N LEU A 174 -7.43 -9.76 -23.15
CA LEU A 174 -8.75 -9.10 -23.20
C LEU A 174 -9.06 -8.37 -24.51
N THR A 175 -8.05 -7.89 -25.25
CA THR A 175 -8.30 -7.12 -26.48
C THR A 175 -8.20 -7.93 -27.76
N SER A 176 -7.83 -9.20 -27.65
CA SER A 176 -7.98 -10.13 -28.76
C SER A 176 -9.46 -10.47 -28.93
N ARG A 177 -9.89 -10.83 -30.15
CA ARG A 177 -11.27 -11.27 -30.41
C ARG A 177 -11.70 -12.39 -29.46
N LYS A 178 -10.81 -13.36 -29.21
CA LYS A 178 -11.05 -14.47 -28.27
C LYS A 178 -11.18 -14.01 -26.82
N GLY A 179 -10.32 -13.09 -26.39
CA GLY A 179 -10.36 -12.52 -25.04
C GLY A 179 -11.62 -11.70 -24.80
N ARG A 180 -12.02 -10.85 -25.76
CA ARG A 180 -13.28 -10.09 -25.71
C ARG A 180 -14.49 -11.02 -25.62
N ALA A 181 -14.53 -12.06 -26.47
CA ALA A 181 -15.61 -13.06 -26.43
C ALA A 181 -15.66 -13.80 -25.08
N ALA A 182 -14.52 -14.17 -24.50
CA ALA A 182 -14.48 -14.82 -23.18
C ALA A 182 -14.96 -13.87 -22.06
N PHE A 183 -14.61 -12.58 -22.12
CA PHE A 183 -15.09 -11.56 -21.20
C PHE A 183 -16.61 -11.38 -21.31
N GLU A 184 -17.12 -11.21 -22.54
CA GLU A 184 -18.55 -11.05 -22.80
C GLU A 184 -19.35 -12.28 -22.36
N GLN A 185 -18.79 -13.49 -22.55
CA GLN A 185 -19.41 -14.72 -22.08
C GLN A 185 -19.54 -14.76 -20.55
N GLU A 186 -18.48 -14.39 -19.82
CA GLU A 186 -18.54 -14.36 -18.35
C GLU A 186 -19.48 -13.26 -17.84
N ALA A 187 -19.40 -12.04 -18.41
CA ALA A 187 -20.31 -10.95 -18.08
C ALA A 187 -21.78 -11.32 -18.35
N LYS A 188 -22.04 -12.01 -19.47
CA LYS A 188 -23.37 -12.54 -19.80
C LYS A 188 -23.83 -13.57 -18.78
N ALA A 189 -22.97 -14.50 -18.37
CA ALA A 189 -23.32 -15.50 -17.36
C ALA A 189 -23.66 -14.85 -16.00
N LEU A 190 -22.94 -13.80 -15.60
CA LEU A 190 -23.28 -13.01 -14.41
C LEU A 190 -24.62 -12.30 -14.58
N ALA A 191 -24.86 -11.66 -15.72
CA ALA A 191 -26.10 -10.95 -15.99
C ALA A 191 -27.32 -11.88 -16.01
N GLU A 192 -27.22 -13.04 -16.67
CA GLU A 192 -28.28 -14.04 -16.72
C GLU A 192 -28.64 -14.56 -15.33
N HIS A 193 -27.64 -14.81 -14.48
CA HIS A 193 -27.88 -15.19 -13.10
C HIS A 193 -28.57 -14.07 -12.31
N LEU A 194 -28.03 -12.85 -12.34
CA LEU A 194 -28.57 -11.72 -11.57
C LEU A 194 -29.98 -11.29 -12.00
N ARG A 195 -30.36 -11.52 -13.26
CA ARG A 195 -31.73 -11.28 -13.76
C ARG A 195 -32.72 -12.35 -13.32
N ALA A 196 -32.25 -13.55 -13.00
CA ALA A 196 -33.14 -14.62 -12.60
C ALA A 196 -33.81 -14.27 -11.26
N PRO A 197 -35.12 -14.49 -11.11
CA PRO A 197 -35.83 -14.17 -9.87
C PRO A 197 -35.18 -14.87 -8.66
N GLY A 198 -34.91 -14.13 -7.59
CA GLY A 198 -34.30 -14.68 -6.37
C GLY A 198 -32.78 -14.89 -6.43
N HIS A 199 -32.10 -14.37 -7.45
CA HIS A 199 -30.65 -14.54 -7.66
C HIS A 199 -29.85 -13.22 -7.64
N SER A 200 -30.40 -12.17 -7.03
CA SER A 200 -29.59 -10.98 -6.71
C SER A 200 -28.53 -11.33 -5.65
N PHE A 201 -27.49 -10.49 -5.50
CA PHE A 201 -26.48 -10.73 -4.47
C PHE A 201 -27.11 -10.87 -3.07
N ALA A 202 -28.00 -9.95 -2.69
CA ALA A 202 -28.67 -9.99 -1.39
C ALA A 202 -29.57 -11.24 -1.23
N ALA A 203 -30.15 -11.73 -2.32
CA ALA A 203 -30.95 -12.95 -2.31
C ALA A 203 -30.07 -14.20 -2.13
N GLU A 204 -28.92 -14.27 -2.79
CA GLU A 204 -27.96 -15.37 -2.58
C GLU A 204 -27.38 -15.37 -1.16
N ASP A 205 -27.07 -14.19 -0.61
CA ASP A 205 -26.61 -14.01 0.77
C ASP A 205 -27.68 -14.48 1.78
N SER A 206 -28.92 -14.04 1.58
CA SER A 206 -30.06 -14.45 2.40
C SER A 206 -30.35 -15.95 2.28
N SER A 207 -30.27 -16.50 1.07
CA SER A 207 -30.46 -17.92 0.78
C SER A 207 -29.41 -18.79 1.47
N TYR A 208 -28.13 -18.37 1.45
CA TYR A 208 -27.06 -19.05 2.17
C TYR A 208 -27.35 -19.13 3.68
N HIS A 209 -27.65 -17.99 4.32
CA HIS A 209 -27.93 -17.97 5.76
C HIS A 209 -29.21 -18.73 6.13
N ALA A 210 -30.25 -18.63 5.29
CA ALA A 210 -31.50 -19.35 5.51
C ALA A 210 -31.33 -20.86 5.36
N GLY A 211 -30.62 -21.32 4.31
CA GLY A 211 -30.31 -22.72 4.08
C GLY A 211 -29.47 -23.31 5.21
N LEU A 212 -28.49 -22.55 5.73
CA LEU A 212 -27.66 -22.99 6.85
C LEU A 212 -28.50 -23.21 8.12
N ARG A 213 -29.37 -22.26 8.46
CA ARG A 213 -30.30 -22.38 9.58
C ARG A 213 -31.25 -23.57 9.40
N ALA A 214 -31.84 -23.72 8.22
CA ALA A 214 -32.78 -24.80 7.93
C ALA A 214 -32.10 -26.17 8.03
N ALA A 215 -30.87 -26.32 7.53
CA ALA A 215 -30.10 -27.55 7.65
C ALA A 215 -29.79 -27.90 9.11
N PHE A 216 -29.39 -26.93 9.93
CA PHE A 216 -29.17 -27.16 11.36
C PHE A 216 -30.46 -27.40 12.14
N ALA A 217 -31.56 -26.73 11.79
CA ALA A 217 -32.86 -26.99 12.41
C ALA A 217 -33.32 -28.44 12.12
N ALA A 218 -33.13 -28.94 10.89
CA ALA A 218 -33.39 -30.33 10.56
C ALA A 218 -32.52 -31.29 11.38
N ALA A 219 -31.22 -31.02 11.48
CA ALA A 219 -30.28 -31.81 12.28
C ALA A 219 -30.65 -31.82 13.79
N ALA A 220 -31.20 -30.72 14.29
CA ALA A 220 -31.69 -30.57 15.67
C ALA A 220 -33.12 -31.10 15.87
N GLY A 221 -33.64 -31.97 14.99
CA GLY A 221 -34.99 -32.54 15.11
C GLY A 221 -36.11 -31.52 14.88
N LYS A 222 -35.93 -30.60 13.92
CA LYS A 222 -36.84 -29.50 13.57
C LYS A 222 -36.97 -28.41 14.65
N ASN A 223 -36.05 -28.35 15.60
CA ASN A 223 -35.98 -27.27 16.60
C ASN A 223 -35.33 -26.03 15.99
N GLN A 224 -36.13 -25.01 15.70
CA GLN A 224 -35.67 -23.78 15.06
C GLN A 224 -34.70 -22.96 15.93
N ALA A 225 -34.95 -22.84 17.23
CA ALA A 225 -34.10 -22.06 18.13
C ALA A 225 -32.70 -22.70 18.27
N THR A 226 -32.66 -24.03 18.37
CA THR A 226 -31.39 -24.78 18.42
C THR A 226 -30.67 -24.71 17.07
N GLY A 227 -31.42 -24.80 15.96
CA GLY A 227 -30.88 -24.63 14.61
C GLY A 227 -30.21 -23.27 14.37
N GLU A 228 -30.85 -22.18 14.80
CA GLU A 228 -30.28 -20.83 14.72
C GLU A 228 -29.01 -20.70 15.57
N ALA A 229 -29.02 -21.20 16.80
CA ALA A 229 -27.85 -21.17 17.68
C ALA A 229 -26.67 -21.98 17.10
N LEU A 230 -26.94 -23.15 16.51
CA LEU A 230 -25.93 -23.96 15.80
C LEU A 230 -25.39 -23.23 14.57
N ALA A 231 -26.27 -22.62 13.76
CA ALA A 231 -25.87 -21.85 12.58
C ALA A 231 -24.99 -20.65 12.96
N SER A 232 -25.37 -19.89 14.00
CA SER A 232 -24.59 -18.78 14.53
C SER A 232 -23.20 -19.23 14.99
N ASN A 233 -23.12 -20.32 15.77
CA ASN A 233 -21.84 -20.90 16.21
C ASN A 233 -20.98 -21.38 15.02
N ALA A 234 -21.59 -22.02 14.02
CA ALA A 234 -20.91 -22.44 12.79
C ALA A 234 -20.32 -21.25 12.02
N ARG A 235 -21.09 -20.16 11.83
CA ARG A 235 -20.61 -18.93 11.18
C ARG A 235 -19.44 -18.30 11.93
N ALA A 236 -19.54 -18.20 13.26
CA ALA A 236 -18.46 -17.67 14.10
C ALA A 236 -17.17 -18.50 13.98
N ILE A 237 -17.29 -19.83 13.97
CA ILE A 237 -16.14 -20.73 13.78
C ILE A 237 -15.57 -20.59 12.36
N LEU A 238 -16.40 -20.54 11.31
CA LEU A 238 -15.95 -20.30 9.93
C LEU A 238 -15.16 -19.00 9.83
N LEU A 239 -15.71 -17.90 10.38
CA LEU A 239 -15.08 -16.59 10.36
C LEU A 239 -13.71 -16.63 11.04
N ARG A 240 -13.66 -17.12 12.28
CA ARG A 240 -12.45 -17.09 13.13
C ARG A 240 -11.38 -18.09 12.70
N ARG A 241 -11.76 -19.31 12.29
CA ARG A 241 -10.80 -20.41 12.01
C ARG A 241 -10.42 -20.55 10.55
N VAL A 242 -11.26 -20.10 9.62
CA VAL A 242 -11.03 -20.31 8.19
C VAL A 242 -10.90 -18.99 7.45
N ILE A 243 -11.94 -18.16 7.49
CA ILE A 243 -12.06 -16.97 6.61
C ILE A 243 -11.01 -15.92 6.98
N VAL A 244 -10.99 -15.46 8.23
CA VAL A 244 -10.06 -14.41 8.68
C VAL A 244 -8.59 -14.86 8.54
N PRO A 245 -8.17 -16.05 9.03
CA PRO A 245 -6.78 -16.49 8.88
C PRO A 245 -6.35 -16.65 7.42
N TYR A 246 -7.26 -17.04 6.52
CA TYR A 246 -6.93 -17.17 5.11
C TYR A 246 -6.87 -15.82 4.39
N ASN A 247 -7.86 -14.96 4.61
CA ASN A 247 -7.96 -13.64 3.96
C ASN A 247 -6.85 -12.69 4.41
N ARG A 248 -6.35 -12.81 5.65
CA ARG A 248 -5.11 -12.15 6.14
C ARG A 248 -3.89 -12.39 5.24
N LEU A 249 -3.91 -13.46 4.45
CA LEU A 249 -2.82 -13.85 3.56
C LEU A 249 -3.08 -13.48 2.09
N LEU A 250 -4.05 -12.60 1.81
CA LEU A 250 -4.26 -12.02 0.48
C LEU A 250 -2.94 -11.41 -0.04
N GLY A 251 -2.65 -11.60 -1.33
CA GLY A 251 -1.41 -11.18 -1.99
C GLY A 251 -0.19 -12.07 -1.74
N ARG A 252 -0.25 -12.98 -0.74
CA ARG A 252 0.88 -13.85 -0.37
C ARG A 252 0.80 -15.23 -1.02
N ILE A 253 1.98 -15.80 -1.29
CA ILE A 253 2.13 -17.19 -1.76
C ILE A 253 1.87 -18.14 -0.59
N LYS A 254 0.97 -19.11 -0.77
CA LYS A 254 0.55 -20.09 0.24
C LYS A 254 1.00 -21.51 -0.15
N ARG A 255 1.50 -22.32 0.79
CA ARG A 255 1.94 -23.72 0.53
C ARG A 255 1.49 -24.69 1.65
N PRO A 256 0.64 -25.70 1.34
CA PRO A 256 -0.22 -25.75 0.14
C PRO A 256 -1.15 -24.52 0.11
N GLY A 257 -1.73 -24.22 -1.05
CA GLY A 257 -2.66 -23.08 -1.16
C GLY A 257 -4.07 -23.36 -0.61
N GLU A 258 -4.38 -24.64 -0.39
CA GLU A 258 -5.70 -25.14 0.00
C GLU A 258 -6.02 -24.90 1.48
N LEU A 259 -7.30 -25.00 1.83
CA LEU A 259 -7.82 -24.75 3.18
C LEU A 259 -7.74 -25.95 4.13
N THR A 260 -7.18 -27.09 3.70
CA THR A 260 -7.41 -28.40 4.33
C THR A 260 -7.11 -28.43 5.85
N GLY A 261 -6.01 -27.82 6.29
CA GLY A 261 -5.71 -27.72 7.72
C GLY A 261 -6.65 -26.80 8.50
N LEU A 262 -7.04 -25.65 7.93
CA LEU A 262 -7.98 -24.71 8.55
C LEU A 262 -9.37 -25.34 8.68
N LEU A 263 -9.83 -26.04 7.65
CA LEU A 263 -11.12 -26.77 7.66
C LEU A 263 -11.11 -27.88 8.72
N THR A 264 -10.02 -28.63 8.85
CA THR A 264 -9.89 -29.68 9.88
C THR A 264 -9.93 -29.11 11.29
N GLN A 265 -9.27 -27.97 11.52
CA GLN A 265 -9.29 -27.29 12.81
C GLN A 265 -10.68 -26.74 13.15
N ALA A 266 -11.40 -26.21 12.16
CA ALA A 266 -12.78 -25.75 12.32
C ALA A 266 -13.72 -26.90 12.68
N ASP A 267 -13.66 -28.04 11.98
CA ASP A 267 -14.46 -29.23 12.29
C ASP A 267 -14.23 -29.72 13.72
N ALA A 268 -12.97 -29.82 14.14
CA ALA A 268 -12.60 -30.26 15.48
C ALA A 268 -13.13 -29.31 16.58
N GLU A 269 -13.09 -27.99 16.34
CA GLU A 269 -13.64 -27.01 17.28
C GLU A 269 -15.17 -27.10 17.36
N PHE A 270 -15.85 -27.27 16.23
CA PHE A 270 -17.31 -27.42 16.22
C PHE A 270 -17.74 -28.71 16.94
N ASP A 271 -17.06 -29.83 16.68
CA ASP A 271 -17.30 -31.11 17.37
C ASP A 271 -17.11 -30.98 18.89
N ALA A 272 -16.05 -30.29 19.33
CA ALA A 272 -15.83 -30.01 20.74
C ALA A 272 -16.96 -29.18 21.35
N THR A 273 -17.49 -28.17 20.63
CA THR A 273 -18.63 -27.37 21.09
C THR A 273 -19.90 -28.21 21.22
N LEU A 274 -20.15 -29.16 20.31
CA LEU A 274 -21.29 -30.08 20.38
C LEU A 274 -21.18 -31.11 21.52
N ALA A 275 -19.96 -31.45 21.93
CA ALA A 275 -19.69 -32.33 23.07
C ALA A 275 -19.79 -31.60 24.42
N GLY A 276 -19.67 -30.26 24.42
CA GLY A 276 -19.78 -29.41 25.60
C GLY A 276 -21.23 -29.19 26.08
N PRO A 277 -21.41 -28.44 27.18
CA PRO A 277 -22.73 -28.20 27.77
C PRO A 277 -23.59 -27.20 26.99
N THR A 278 -23.03 -26.51 25.99
CA THR A 278 -23.70 -25.45 25.23
C THR A 278 -24.94 -25.94 24.48
N PHE A 279 -24.89 -27.16 23.93
CA PHE A 279 -25.96 -27.75 23.15
C PHE A 279 -26.43 -29.07 23.76
N GLN A 280 -27.70 -29.14 24.12
CA GLN A 280 -28.33 -30.38 24.61
C GLN A 280 -28.95 -31.13 23.42
N LEU A 281 -28.14 -32.01 22.80
CA LEU A 281 -28.54 -32.80 21.63
C LEU A 281 -28.45 -34.30 21.93
N ALA A 282 -29.38 -35.08 21.38
CA ALA A 282 -29.27 -36.53 21.33
C ALA A 282 -28.09 -36.97 20.44
N ALA A 283 -27.66 -38.23 20.55
CA ALA A 283 -26.50 -38.74 19.82
C ALA A 283 -26.67 -38.67 18.28
N GLU A 284 -27.86 -38.99 17.75
CA GLU A 284 -28.13 -38.88 16.31
C GLU A 284 -28.13 -37.42 15.85
N GLN A 285 -28.71 -36.51 16.64
CA GLN A 285 -28.77 -35.07 16.35
C GLN A 285 -27.37 -34.43 16.37
N ARG A 286 -26.52 -34.83 17.33
CA ARG A 286 -25.11 -34.40 17.38
C ARG A 286 -24.36 -34.83 16.11
N THR A 287 -24.56 -36.08 15.69
CA THR A 287 -23.94 -36.63 14.48
C THR A 287 -24.42 -35.89 13.23
N ALA A 288 -25.73 -35.63 13.13
CA ALA A 288 -26.33 -34.87 12.04
C ALA A 288 -25.81 -33.43 11.99
N ALA A 289 -25.75 -32.74 13.13
CA ALA A 289 -25.27 -31.35 13.21
C ALA A 289 -23.80 -31.25 12.80
N ARG A 290 -22.95 -32.17 13.27
CA ARG A 290 -21.55 -32.23 12.83
C ARG A 290 -21.45 -32.47 11.32
N GLU A 291 -22.24 -33.39 10.76
CA GLU A 291 -22.20 -33.67 9.32
C GLU A 291 -22.65 -32.46 8.48
N VAL A 292 -23.66 -31.70 8.92
CA VAL A 292 -24.04 -30.43 8.27
C VAL A 292 -22.83 -29.49 8.20
N PHE A 293 -22.13 -29.29 9.32
CA PHE A 293 -20.97 -28.41 9.35
C PHE A 293 -19.79 -28.94 8.51
N ARG A 294 -19.50 -30.24 8.59
CA ARG A 294 -18.47 -30.91 7.78
C ARG A 294 -18.73 -30.73 6.28
N GLU A 295 -19.98 -30.83 5.85
CA GLU A 295 -20.37 -30.63 4.46
C GLU A 295 -20.24 -29.16 4.02
N VAL A 296 -20.61 -28.19 4.87
CA VAL A 296 -20.34 -26.76 4.62
C VAL A 296 -18.83 -26.50 4.45
N LEU A 297 -18.00 -27.09 5.30
CA LEU A 297 -16.54 -26.98 5.20
C LEU A 297 -16.00 -27.61 3.91
N ALA A 298 -16.55 -28.75 3.48
CA ALA A 298 -16.19 -29.39 2.22
C ALA A 298 -16.55 -28.50 1.02
N GLN A 299 -17.75 -27.92 1.02
CA GLN A 299 -18.21 -26.99 -0.02
C GLN A 299 -17.36 -25.72 -0.07
N LEU A 300 -16.96 -25.17 1.08
CA LEU A 300 -16.03 -24.04 1.14
C LEU A 300 -14.67 -24.37 0.52
N GLY A 301 -14.16 -25.58 0.75
CA GLY A 301 -12.94 -26.08 0.12
C GLY A 301 -13.04 -26.13 -1.41
N ASP A 302 -14.18 -26.55 -1.93
CA ASP A 302 -14.46 -26.58 -3.38
C ASP A 302 -14.58 -25.18 -3.97
N VAL A 303 -15.26 -24.26 -3.29
CA VAL A 303 -15.38 -22.85 -3.68
C VAL A 303 -14.01 -22.19 -3.77
N ALA A 304 -13.15 -22.38 -2.78
CA ALA A 304 -11.79 -21.83 -2.80
C ALA A 304 -10.95 -22.38 -3.98
N LYS A 305 -11.11 -23.66 -4.33
CA LYS A 305 -10.47 -24.26 -5.51
C LYS A 305 -11.02 -23.70 -6.82
N ALA A 306 -12.33 -23.47 -6.90
CA ALA A 306 -12.95 -22.83 -8.05
C ALA A 306 -12.46 -21.39 -8.22
N SER A 307 -12.38 -20.62 -7.13
CA SER A 307 -11.81 -19.27 -7.11
C SER A 307 -10.34 -19.27 -7.56
N ARG A 308 -9.53 -20.23 -7.08
CA ARG A 308 -8.16 -20.44 -7.57
C ARG A 308 -8.10 -20.74 -9.07
N HIS A 309 -9.05 -21.51 -9.61
CA HIS A 309 -9.10 -21.79 -11.04
C HIS A 309 -9.41 -20.51 -11.82
N ARG A 310 -10.40 -19.72 -11.38
CA ARG A 310 -10.75 -18.42 -11.99
C ARG A 310 -9.60 -17.42 -11.95
N TRP A 311 -8.91 -17.28 -10.83
CA TRP A 311 -7.83 -16.30 -10.65
C TRP A 311 -6.45 -16.79 -11.06
N HIS A 312 -6.30 -18.07 -11.40
CA HIS A 312 -5.04 -18.72 -11.73
C HIS A 312 -3.94 -18.62 -10.64
N SER A 313 -4.25 -18.13 -9.44
CA SER A 313 -3.31 -17.95 -8.33
C SER A 313 -3.99 -18.01 -6.98
N TRP A 314 -3.34 -18.66 -6.00
CA TRP A 314 -3.80 -18.70 -4.60
C TRP A 314 -3.55 -17.37 -3.87
N ARG A 315 -2.75 -16.47 -4.48
CA ARG A 315 -2.50 -15.13 -3.94
C ARG A 315 -3.74 -14.24 -4.01
N LEU A 316 -4.64 -14.53 -4.95
CA LEU A 316 -5.82 -13.72 -5.29
C LEU A 316 -7.14 -14.39 -4.85
N VAL A 317 -7.08 -15.47 -4.08
CA VAL A 317 -8.29 -16.08 -3.51
C VAL A 317 -8.68 -15.29 -2.27
N TRP A 318 -9.86 -14.68 -2.32
CA TRP A 318 -10.52 -14.01 -1.20
C TRP A 318 -11.80 -14.78 -0.88
N ILE A 319 -11.95 -15.24 0.35
CA ILE A 319 -13.13 -15.97 0.79
C ILE A 319 -14.20 -14.94 1.22
N PRO A 320 -15.44 -15.02 0.71
CA PRO A 320 -16.55 -14.18 1.16
C PRO A 320 -16.66 -14.08 2.68
N LEU A 321 -16.66 -12.84 3.20
CA LEU A 321 -16.88 -12.58 4.62
C LEU A 321 -18.32 -12.97 5.03
N ASN A 322 -19.25 -12.87 4.08
CA ASN A 322 -20.66 -13.28 4.16
C ASN A 322 -20.87 -14.71 4.66
N PHE A 323 -19.91 -15.62 4.44
CA PHE A 323 -20.04 -16.98 4.98
C PHE A 323 -20.02 -17.02 6.52
N GLY A 324 -19.38 -16.04 7.15
CA GLY A 324 -19.28 -15.90 8.60
C GLY A 324 -20.04 -14.70 9.17
N LEU A 325 -20.34 -13.68 8.38
CA LEU A 325 -20.99 -12.43 8.80
C LEU A 325 -22.29 -12.20 8.04
N ARG A 326 -23.33 -11.76 8.76
CA ARG A 326 -24.55 -11.23 8.16
C ARG A 326 -24.45 -9.71 7.99
N PRO A 327 -25.21 -9.11 7.06
CA PRO A 327 -25.22 -7.65 6.87
C PRO A 327 -25.51 -6.82 8.13
N ASP A 328 -26.33 -7.34 9.05
CA ASP A 328 -26.68 -6.69 10.33
C ASP A 328 -25.62 -6.90 11.43
N GLU A 329 -24.48 -7.53 11.12
CA GLU A 329 -23.33 -7.68 12.02
C GLU A 329 -22.17 -6.75 11.62
N TYR A 330 -22.40 -5.86 10.65
CA TYR A 330 -21.47 -4.81 10.20
C TYR A 330 -22.19 -3.60 9.58
N ASP A 331 -23.33 -3.20 10.15
CA ASP A 331 -24.13 -2.07 9.66
C ASP A 331 -23.89 -0.75 10.43
N SER A 332 -23.02 -0.80 11.44
CA SER A 332 -22.51 0.38 12.16
C SER A 332 -21.01 0.63 11.91
N GLN A 333 -20.56 1.86 12.16
CA GLN A 333 -19.16 2.23 12.04
C GLN A 333 -18.25 1.43 12.99
N GLU A 334 -18.68 1.19 14.24
CA GLU A 334 -17.90 0.40 15.20
C GLU A 334 -17.74 -1.06 14.75
N GLU A 335 -18.79 -1.68 14.24
CA GLU A 335 -18.73 -3.08 13.79
C GLU A 335 -17.85 -3.23 12.54
N VAL A 336 -17.98 -2.33 11.57
CA VAL A 336 -17.08 -2.29 10.40
C VAL A 336 -15.63 -2.15 10.85
N ASN A 337 -15.36 -1.24 11.79
CA ASN A 337 -14.02 -1.03 12.36
C ASN A 337 -13.52 -2.30 13.08
N ALA A 338 -14.38 -3.01 13.81
CA ALA A 338 -14.04 -4.24 14.52
C ALA A 338 -13.71 -5.40 13.56
N VAL A 339 -14.49 -5.56 12.49
CA VAL A 339 -14.22 -6.59 11.45
C VAL A 339 -12.89 -6.28 10.74
N ILE A 340 -12.67 -5.03 10.35
CA ILE A 340 -11.41 -4.60 9.73
C ILE A 340 -10.24 -4.82 10.69
N GLY A 341 -10.36 -4.39 11.95
CA GLY A 341 -9.31 -4.56 12.94
C GLY A 341 -8.97 -6.03 13.20
N THR A 342 -9.97 -6.91 13.15
CA THR A 342 -9.76 -8.35 13.16
C THR A 342 -9.00 -8.83 11.91
N LEU A 343 -9.36 -8.36 10.72
CA LEU A 343 -8.69 -8.77 9.48
C LEU A 343 -7.24 -8.28 9.37
N VAL A 344 -6.89 -7.11 9.93
CA VAL A 344 -5.52 -6.59 9.90
C VAL A 344 -4.73 -6.82 11.19
N GLU A 345 -5.30 -7.60 12.12
CA GLU A 345 -4.72 -8.03 13.41
C GLU A 345 -4.60 -6.95 14.50
N HIS A 346 -5.09 -5.74 14.25
CA HIS A 346 -5.04 -4.64 15.20
C HIS A 346 -6.23 -3.67 15.04
N PRO A 347 -6.79 -3.14 16.14
CA PRO A 347 -7.94 -2.24 16.09
C PRO A 347 -7.56 -0.83 15.62
N PHE A 348 -8.57 -0.07 15.19
CA PHE A 348 -8.48 1.38 15.09
C PHE A 348 -8.14 1.98 16.45
N SER A 349 -7.30 3.02 16.45
CA SER A 349 -7.03 3.84 17.62
C SER A 349 -7.86 5.12 17.58
N SER A 350 -8.49 5.48 18.70
CA SER A 350 -9.35 6.66 18.84
C SER A 350 -8.68 7.85 19.53
N THR A 351 -7.39 7.75 19.86
CA THR A 351 -6.65 8.80 20.58
C THR A 351 -5.64 9.48 19.67
N ASN A 352 -6.16 10.16 18.63
CA ASN A 352 -5.35 10.80 17.60
C ASN A 352 -5.92 12.17 17.18
N THR A 353 -5.09 12.95 16.51
CA THR A 353 -5.50 14.13 15.73
C THR A 353 -4.93 14.01 14.33
N ILE A 354 -5.64 14.59 13.36
CA ILE A 354 -5.23 14.56 11.95
C ILE A 354 -5.35 15.93 11.31
N ARG A 355 -4.50 16.17 10.30
CA ARG A 355 -4.63 17.32 9.38
C ARG A 355 -4.29 16.91 7.97
N TYR A 356 -5.07 17.41 7.03
CA TYR A 356 -4.85 17.26 5.60
C TYR A 356 -3.98 18.41 5.11
N ILE A 357 -2.92 18.06 4.40
CA ILE A 357 -1.91 18.96 3.87
C ILE A 357 -2.00 18.90 2.34
N TYR A 358 -2.12 20.08 1.75
CA TYR A 358 -2.07 20.30 0.30
C TYR A 358 -0.70 19.95 -0.29
N ASN A 359 -0.63 19.49 -1.55
CA ASN A 359 0.59 18.97 -2.19
C ASN A 359 1.79 19.94 -2.06
N ASP A 360 1.63 21.22 -2.43
CA ASP A 360 2.75 22.19 -2.40
C ASP A 360 3.16 22.57 -0.96
N GLN A 361 2.32 22.27 0.04
CA GLN A 361 2.64 22.46 1.45
C GLN A 361 3.40 21.27 2.05
N PHE A 362 3.49 20.13 1.36
CA PHE A 362 4.21 18.96 1.87
C PHE A 362 5.69 19.24 2.13
N LEU A 363 6.42 19.84 1.18
CA LEU A 363 7.84 20.12 1.35
C LEU A 363 8.14 21.14 2.46
N PRO A 364 7.41 22.28 2.56
CA PRO A 364 7.48 23.16 3.71
C PRO A 364 7.24 22.43 5.05
N GLU A 365 6.21 21.59 5.13
CA GLU A 365 5.88 20.83 6.34
C GLU A 365 6.93 19.76 6.67
N LEU A 366 7.51 19.09 5.67
CA LEU A 366 8.61 18.15 5.87
C LEU A 366 9.87 18.87 6.36
N ARG A 367 10.24 20.00 5.75
CA ARG A 367 11.36 20.82 6.20
C ARG A 367 11.14 21.26 7.64
N ARG A 368 9.94 21.78 7.95
CA ARG A 368 9.55 22.15 9.31
C ARG A 368 9.73 20.97 10.25
N SER A 369 9.29 19.78 9.86
CA SER A 369 9.45 18.58 10.68
C SER A 369 10.90 18.29 11.04
N ILE A 370 11.81 18.41 10.08
CA ILE A 370 13.25 18.24 10.32
C ILE A 370 13.76 19.30 11.30
N LEU A 371 13.32 20.55 11.19
CA LEU A 371 13.73 21.66 12.05
C LEU A 371 13.15 21.57 13.48
N ASP A 372 11.91 21.11 13.61
CA ASP A 372 11.17 20.95 14.87
C ASP A 372 11.55 19.64 15.60
N THR A 373 12.54 18.89 15.09
CA THR A 373 12.96 17.61 15.67
C THR A 373 13.78 17.82 16.95
N GLU A 374 13.30 17.26 18.05
CA GLU A 374 13.99 17.32 19.34
C GLU A 374 14.98 16.17 19.52
N ARG A 375 14.51 14.93 19.30
CA ARG A 375 15.29 13.70 19.54
C ARG A 375 15.65 13.02 18.23
N TYR A 376 14.67 12.72 17.37
CA TYR A 376 14.95 12.04 16.11
C TYR A 376 13.86 12.22 15.06
N GLN A 377 14.27 12.10 13.79
CA GLN A 377 13.37 12.07 12.65
C GLN A 377 13.76 10.97 11.66
N VAL A 378 12.75 10.34 11.08
CA VAL A 378 12.88 9.31 10.06
C VAL A 378 12.15 9.76 8.81
N LEU A 379 12.86 9.79 7.67
CA LEU A 379 12.29 9.92 6.33
C LEU A 379 12.37 8.57 5.63
N TRP A 380 11.24 7.89 5.49
CA TRP A 380 11.13 6.65 4.73
C TRP A 380 10.46 6.92 3.40
N ILE A 381 11.26 7.00 2.34
CA ILE A 381 10.78 7.43 1.04
C ILE A 381 11.40 6.62 -0.07
N HIS A 382 10.59 6.21 -1.04
CA HIS A 382 11.13 5.48 -2.18
C HIS A 382 12.01 6.37 -3.08
N ASP A 383 11.75 7.68 -3.17
CA ASP A 383 12.42 8.59 -4.12
C ASP A 383 12.92 9.86 -3.42
N TYR A 384 14.24 10.03 -3.43
CA TYR A 384 14.94 11.26 -3.05
C TYR A 384 15.87 11.64 -4.20
N SER A 385 15.41 12.50 -5.10
CA SER A 385 16.07 12.74 -6.37
C SER A 385 17.34 13.57 -6.22
N GLY A 386 18.51 12.98 -6.46
CA GLY A 386 19.77 13.76 -6.44
C GLY A 386 19.99 14.59 -7.72
N ARG A 387 19.28 14.23 -8.80
CA ARG A 387 19.38 14.86 -10.12
C ARG A 387 18.00 15.05 -10.74
N ASN A 388 17.79 16.17 -11.41
CA ASN A 388 16.53 16.46 -12.09
C ASN A 388 16.40 15.74 -13.45
N GLY A 389 15.33 16.06 -14.18
CA GLY A 389 15.03 15.48 -15.50
C GLY A 389 16.13 15.68 -16.56
N THR A 390 16.91 16.76 -16.47
CA THR A 390 18.05 17.05 -17.37
C THR A 390 19.38 16.48 -16.87
N LYS A 391 19.33 15.66 -15.81
CA LYS A 391 20.48 15.03 -15.14
C LYS A 391 21.45 16.02 -14.48
N THR A 392 21.02 17.25 -14.21
CA THR A 392 21.77 18.20 -13.38
C THR A 392 21.35 18.06 -11.91
N PRO A 393 22.11 18.60 -10.92
CA PRO A 393 21.74 18.50 -9.51
C PRO A 393 20.35 19.08 -9.21
N ASP A 394 19.55 18.34 -8.45
CA ASP A 394 18.17 18.70 -8.12
C ASP A 394 18.08 19.80 -7.04
N GLN A 395 17.47 20.94 -7.37
CA GLN A 395 17.43 22.11 -6.48
C GLN A 395 16.61 21.86 -5.21
N ILE A 396 15.56 21.05 -5.28
CA ILE A 396 14.67 20.78 -4.14
C ILE A 396 15.37 19.85 -3.15
N ALA A 397 15.95 18.75 -3.64
CA ALA A 397 16.62 17.76 -2.81
C ALA A 397 17.90 18.31 -2.14
N TRP A 398 18.70 19.08 -2.88
CA TRP A 398 19.87 19.77 -2.33
C TRP A 398 19.47 20.96 -1.44
N GLY A 399 18.36 21.63 -1.77
CA GLY A 399 17.75 22.66 -0.92
C GLY A 399 17.37 22.09 0.45
N LEU A 400 16.62 20.98 0.50
CA LEU A 400 16.23 20.31 1.74
C LEU A 400 17.44 19.84 2.56
N ALA A 401 18.52 19.39 1.91
CA ALA A 401 19.77 19.02 2.58
C ALA A 401 20.36 20.18 3.41
N VAL A 402 20.33 21.39 2.85
CA VAL A 402 20.89 22.59 3.51
C VAL A 402 19.87 23.23 4.46
N GLU A 403 18.66 23.47 3.96
CA GLU A 403 17.64 24.27 4.61
C GLU A 403 16.82 23.48 5.65
N GLY A 404 16.86 22.15 5.58
CA GLY A 404 16.37 21.22 6.58
C GLY A 404 17.51 20.74 7.50
N TYR A 405 18.32 19.78 7.03
CA TYR A 405 19.24 19.04 7.91
C TYR A 405 20.42 19.89 8.43
N ILE A 406 21.13 20.63 7.58
CA ILE A 406 22.24 21.49 8.04
C ILE A 406 21.73 22.56 9.01
N GLU A 407 20.63 23.21 8.66
CA GLU A 407 19.99 24.22 9.52
C GLU A 407 19.58 23.63 10.87
N ALA A 408 18.98 22.43 10.90
CA ALA A 408 18.62 21.73 12.13
C ALA A 408 19.85 21.48 13.02
N PHE A 409 20.98 21.01 12.44
CA PHE A 409 22.22 20.84 13.20
C PHE A 409 22.78 22.17 13.72
N VAL A 410 22.79 23.23 12.92
CA VAL A 410 23.28 24.55 13.37
C VAL A 410 22.47 25.03 14.57
N ARG A 411 21.13 24.98 14.49
CA ARG A 411 20.25 25.36 15.60
C ARG A 411 20.47 24.50 16.83
N ALA A 412 20.61 23.19 16.64
CA ALA A 412 20.86 22.25 17.72
C ALA A 412 22.20 22.53 18.45
N ILE A 413 23.27 22.75 17.71
CA ILE A 413 24.59 23.06 18.28
C ILE A 413 24.53 24.33 19.12
N GLN A 414 23.90 25.38 18.59
CA GLN A 414 23.75 26.64 19.32
C GLN A 414 22.88 26.48 20.58
N ALA A 415 21.82 25.68 20.51
CA ALA A 415 20.97 25.38 21.67
C ALA A 415 21.74 24.54 22.72
N MET A 416 22.62 23.63 22.31
CA MET A 416 23.50 22.91 23.24
C MET A 416 24.45 23.86 23.97
N ASP A 417 25.08 24.80 23.26
CA ASP A 417 25.97 25.79 23.89
C ASP A 417 25.22 26.74 24.84
N ARG A 418 23.92 26.98 24.60
CA ARG A 418 23.04 27.74 25.50
C ARG A 418 22.49 26.91 26.67
N GLY A 419 22.74 25.61 26.71
CA GLY A 419 22.19 24.71 27.74
C GLY A 419 20.70 24.42 27.58
N GLU A 420 20.11 24.70 26.41
CA GLU A 420 18.69 24.44 26.11
C GLU A 420 18.43 22.98 25.74
N ARG A 421 19.48 22.23 25.38
CA ARG A 421 19.40 20.81 25.05
C ARG A 421 20.68 20.07 25.37
N ASP A 422 20.54 18.81 25.76
CA ASP A 422 21.67 17.97 26.17
C ASP A 422 22.38 17.26 25.01
N ASP A 423 21.73 17.04 23.88
CA ASP A 423 22.29 16.21 22.80
C ASP A 423 21.78 16.65 21.43
N LEU A 424 22.52 16.33 20.36
CA LEU A 424 22.11 16.58 18.97
C LEU A 424 20.96 15.65 18.54
N PRO A 425 20.08 16.10 17.61
CA PRO A 425 19.01 15.27 17.09
C PRO A 425 19.60 14.23 16.11
N GLU A 426 18.93 13.09 15.98
CA GLU A 426 19.32 12.04 15.03
C GLU A 426 18.38 12.01 13.82
N PHE A 427 18.95 11.88 12.62
CA PHE A 427 18.19 11.79 11.39
C PHE A 427 18.46 10.45 10.71
N LEU A 428 17.41 9.81 10.18
CA LEU A 428 17.50 8.56 9.44
C LEU A 428 16.70 8.64 8.14
N ILE A 429 17.32 8.33 7.01
CA ILE A 429 16.64 8.18 5.72
C ILE A 429 16.63 6.70 5.31
N LEU A 430 15.46 6.17 4.99
CA LEU A 430 15.27 4.84 4.41
C LEU A 430 14.90 5.03 2.94
N LEU A 431 15.71 4.50 2.01
CA LEU A 431 15.53 4.66 0.56
C LEU A 431 15.50 3.31 -0.15
N ASP A 432 14.69 3.20 -1.20
CA ASP A 432 14.70 2.04 -2.09
C ASP A 432 15.93 2.06 -3.02
N GLU A 433 16.63 0.93 -3.16
CA GLU A 433 17.83 0.81 -4.01
C GLU A 433 17.59 1.25 -5.46
N PHE A 434 16.43 0.91 -6.03
CA PHE A 434 16.18 1.15 -7.45
C PHE A 434 16.15 2.65 -7.75
N TYR A 435 15.43 3.43 -6.94
CA TYR A 435 15.34 4.88 -7.10
C TYR A 435 16.60 5.59 -6.58
N TYR A 436 17.22 5.10 -5.50
CA TYR A 436 18.51 5.60 -5.02
C TYR A 436 19.56 5.66 -6.14
N ARG A 437 19.67 4.58 -6.94
CA ARG A 437 20.56 4.55 -8.11
C ARG A 437 19.97 5.29 -9.31
N GLY A 438 18.71 5.04 -9.64
CA GLY A 438 18.06 5.55 -10.86
C GLY A 438 18.01 7.08 -10.93
N ASN A 439 17.81 7.72 -9.77
CA ASN A 439 17.65 9.17 -9.65
C ASN A 439 18.93 9.88 -9.18
N GLY A 440 20.05 9.15 -9.11
CA GLY A 440 21.35 9.73 -8.77
C GLY A 440 21.43 10.31 -7.35
N SER A 441 20.70 9.72 -6.40
CA SER A 441 20.63 10.16 -5.01
C SER A 441 21.97 10.09 -4.28
N GLU A 442 22.87 9.19 -4.71
CA GLU A 442 24.18 8.95 -4.10
C GLU A 442 24.96 10.23 -3.76
N GLY A 443 24.95 11.24 -4.64
CA GLY A 443 25.68 12.49 -4.40
C GLY A 443 25.18 13.28 -3.19
N VAL A 444 23.87 13.52 -3.09
CA VAL A 444 23.26 14.29 -1.99
C VAL A 444 23.21 13.46 -0.70
N ILE A 445 22.99 12.16 -0.82
CA ILE A 445 22.94 11.24 0.32
C ILE A 445 24.32 11.07 0.95
N SER A 446 25.37 10.84 0.15
CA SER A 446 26.76 10.77 0.65
C SER A 446 27.19 12.08 1.31
N PHE A 447 26.71 13.22 0.80
CA PHE A 447 26.94 14.52 1.43
C PHE A 447 26.30 14.60 2.82
N LEU A 448 25.05 14.16 2.97
CA LEU A 448 24.32 14.13 4.24
C LEU A 448 24.93 13.15 5.27
N GLU A 449 25.47 12.01 4.83
CA GLU A 449 26.11 11.03 5.72
C GLU A 449 27.43 11.52 6.32
N ASN A 450 28.06 12.51 5.71
CA ASN A 450 29.41 12.96 6.07
C ASN A 450 29.46 14.42 6.55
N LEU A 451 28.33 15.05 6.90
CA LEU A 451 28.25 16.49 7.24
C LEU A 451 29.31 16.97 8.24
N GLY A 452 29.59 16.19 9.29
CA GLY A 452 30.56 16.54 10.34
C GLY A 452 32.01 16.62 9.89
N THR A 453 32.36 16.05 8.73
CA THR A 453 33.74 16.01 8.20
C THR A 453 33.86 16.52 6.76
N THR A 454 32.74 16.82 6.10
CA THR A 454 32.69 17.02 4.65
C THR A 454 33.09 18.43 4.20
N ARG A 455 33.77 18.49 3.05
CA ARG A 455 33.96 19.71 2.24
C ARG A 455 32.74 19.94 1.37
N ALA A 456 32.44 21.20 1.06
CA ALA A 456 31.33 21.48 0.14
C ALA A 456 31.49 20.63 -1.14
N PRO A 457 30.44 19.92 -1.57
CA PRO A 457 30.51 19.06 -2.75
C PRO A 457 30.79 19.91 -3.99
N ASP A 458 31.43 19.30 -4.98
CA ASP A 458 31.69 19.96 -6.26
C ASP A 458 30.41 19.97 -7.10
N LEU A 459 29.66 21.06 -6.98
CA LEU A 459 28.46 21.32 -7.76
C LEU A 459 28.79 22.30 -8.91
N PRO A 460 28.06 22.23 -10.03
CA PRO A 460 28.20 23.19 -11.13
C PRO A 460 28.08 24.63 -10.63
N PRO A 461 28.81 25.60 -11.21
CA PRO A 461 28.69 27.01 -10.85
C PRO A 461 27.23 27.50 -10.95
N GLY A 462 26.77 28.26 -9.96
CA GLY A 462 25.40 28.79 -9.93
C GLY A 462 24.86 28.99 -8.52
N ALA A 463 23.60 29.42 -8.42
CA ALA A 463 22.96 29.75 -7.15
C ALA A 463 22.90 28.56 -6.17
N LEU A 464 22.69 27.34 -6.67
CA LEU A 464 22.66 26.14 -5.84
C LEU A 464 24.02 25.86 -5.17
N ARG A 465 25.12 25.95 -5.93
CA ARG A 465 26.47 25.80 -5.39
C ARG A 465 26.75 26.82 -4.29
N THR A 466 26.44 28.10 -4.55
CA THR A 466 26.61 29.17 -3.56
C THR A 466 25.81 28.88 -2.29
N ARG A 467 24.56 28.43 -2.44
CA ARG A 467 23.68 28.07 -1.32
C ARG A 467 24.25 26.93 -0.47
N VAL A 468 24.70 25.85 -1.12
CA VAL A 468 25.30 24.68 -0.44
C VAL A 468 26.61 25.06 0.25
N GLN A 469 27.48 25.83 -0.41
CA GLN A 469 28.74 26.30 0.16
C GLN A 469 28.51 27.21 1.38
N ALA A 470 27.52 28.11 1.33
CA ALA A 470 27.15 28.96 2.45
C ALA A 470 26.64 28.11 3.64
N GLY A 471 25.78 27.12 3.38
CA GLY A 471 25.29 26.19 4.41
C GLY A 471 26.42 25.42 5.10
N VAL A 472 27.34 24.83 4.32
CA VAL A 472 28.49 24.10 4.85
C VAL A 472 29.42 25.01 5.66
N THR A 473 29.64 26.24 5.19
CA THR A 473 30.46 27.23 5.91
C THR A 473 29.83 27.58 7.26
N ARG A 474 28.51 27.78 7.30
CA ARG A 474 27.77 28.03 8.54
C ARG A 474 27.86 26.86 9.52
N LEU A 475 27.67 25.63 9.04
CA LEU A 475 27.77 24.43 9.89
C LEU A 475 29.17 24.30 10.51
N ARG A 476 30.21 24.48 9.71
CA ARG A 476 31.59 24.43 10.17
C ARG A 476 31.89 25.50 11.21
N ALA A 477 31.41 26.72 10.99
CA ALA A 477 31.56 27.80 11.97
C ALA A 477 30.87 27.46 13.29
N ALA A 478 29.65 26.90 13.25
CA ALA A 478 28.93 26.47 14.45
C ALA A 478 29.68 25.36 15.20
N ILE A 479 30.18 24.33 14.50
CA ILE A 479 30.98 23.24 15.09
C ILE A 479 32.25 23.79 15.73
N ALA A 480 32.99 24.65 15.01
CA ALA A 480 34.27 25.18 15.49
C ALA A 480 34.09 26.10 16.71
N ALA A 481 33.01 26.87 16.76
CA ALA A 481 32.71 27.78 17.87
C ALA A 481 32.25 27.05 19.14
N SER A 482 31.58 25.89 18.99
CA SER A 482 30.88 25.22 20.08
C SER A 482 31.81 24.67 21.17
N SER A 483 31.59 25.12 22.42
CA SER A 483 32.25 24.56 23.60
C SER A 483 31.67 23.20 23.98
N ALA A 484 30.36 23.01 23.82
CA ALA A 484 29.69 21.75 24.12
C ALA A 484 30.19 20.60 23.24
N LEU A 485 30.36 20.85 21.93
CA LEU A 485 30.91 19.85 21.02
C LEU A 485 32.39 19.58 21.28
N ARG A 486 33.20 20.62 21.54
CA ARG A 486 34.61 20.44 21.91
C ARG A 486 34.77 19.54 23.14
N ALA A 487 33.91 19.70 24.15
CA ALA A 487 33.93 18.86 25.35
C ALA A 487 33.62 17.38 25.06
N ARG A 488 32.88 17.06 23.99
CA ARG A 488 32.55 15.68 23.58
C ARG A 488 33.56 15.05 22.63
N GLY A 489 34.46 15.86 22.06
CA GLY A 489 35.54 15.41 21.19
C GLY A 489 35.13 15.14 19.73
N GLU A 490 36.13 15.01 18.86
CA GLU A 490 35.93 14.88 17.40
C GLU A 490 35.17 13.62 16.98
N ARG A 491 35.33 12.52 17.74
CA ARG A 491 34.61 11.28 17.49
C ARG A 491 33.10 11.49 17.57
N TYR A 492 32.63 12.21 18.59
CA TYR A 492 31.22 12.53 18.76
C TYR A 492 30.70 13.37 17.58
N VAL A 493 31.45 14.39 17.15
CA VAL A 493 31.07 15.23 16.00
C VAL A 493 30.91 14.39 14.73
N ARG A 494 31.88 13.51 14.44
CA ARG A 494 31.82 12.62 13.26
C ARG A 494 30.65 11.62 13.33
N GLU A 495 30.34 11.12 14.51
CA GLU A 495 29.28 10.12 14.69
C GLU A 495 27.88 10.72 14.76
N ARG A 496 27.74 12.00 15.18
CA ARG A 496 26.44 12.64 15.44
C ARG A 496 26.05 13.73 14.44
N VAL A 497 27.01 14.45 13.86
CA VAL A 497 26.71 15.45 12.81
C VAL A 497 26.65 14.74 11.45
N LYS A 498 25.60 13.95 11.27
CA LYS A 498 25.31 13.24 10.02
C LYS A 498 23.84 12.83 9.95
N VAL A 499 23.38 12.55 8.75
CA VAL A 499 22.13 11.81 8.54
C VAL A 499 22.48 10.35 8.33
N GLN A 500 21.85 9.44 9.07
CA GLN A 500 21.98 8.00 8.89
C GLN A 500 21.16 7.58 7.66
N VAL A 501 21.66 6.64 6.87
CA VAL A 501 20.97 6.19 5.66
C VAL A 501 20.96 4.68 5.60
N VAL A 502 19.81 4.11 5.24
CA VAL A 502 19.69 2.69 4.93
C VAL A 502 19.04 2.56 3.57
N VAL A 503 19.80 1.99 2.62
CA VAL A 503 19.28 1.62 1.31
C VAL A 503 18.67 0.23 1.39
N THR A 504 17.36 0.14 1.19
CA THR A 504 16.55 -1.07 1.34
C THR A 504 16.49 -1.84 0.02
N HIS A 505 16.28 -3.16 0.15
CA HIS A 505 16.08 -4.08 -0.98
C HIS A 505 17.12 -4.01 -2.10
N PRO A 506 18.43 -3.95 -1.80
CA PRO A 506 19.48 -3.97 -2.83
C PRO A 506 19.36 -5.23 -3.68
N TYR A 507 19.27 -5.12 -5.01
CA TYR A 507 18.90 -6.20 -5.93
C TYR A 507 19.88 -7.40 -5.97
N ASP A 508 19.35 -8.63 -6.06
CA ASP A 508 20.12 -9.87 -6.23
C ASP A 508 19.82 -10.48 -7.63
N PRO A 509 20.75 -10.43 -8.59
CA PRO A 509 20.56 -10.99 -9.93
C PRO A 509 20.29 -12.49 -10.00
N THR A 510 20.56 -13.23 -8.91
CA THR A 510 20.23 -14.65 -8.83
C THR A 510 18.72 -14.90 -8.80
N PHE A 511 17.93 -13.95 -8.32
CA PHE A 511 16.48 -14.06 -8.20
C PHE A 511 15.82 -12.93 -8.98
N VAL A 512 15.37 -13.21 -10.21
CA VAL A 512 14.77 -12.22 -11.12
C VAL A 512 13.57 -11.50 -10.49
N ASP A 513 12.81 -12.14 -9.60
CA ASP A 513 11.68 -11.49 -8.90
C ASP A 513 12.13 -10.27 -8.08
N ASP A 514 13.38 -10.24 -7.59
CA ASP A 514 13.92 -9.09 -6.84
C ASP A 514 13.99 -7.84 -7.73
N MET A 515 14.04 -8.01 -9.05
CA MET A 515 14.10 -6.91 -10.02
C MET A 515 12.84 -6.06 -10.01
N VAL A 516 11.69 -6.64 -9.64
CA VAL A 516 10.38 -5.99 -9.70
C VAL A 516 9.81 -5.62 -8.34
N MET A 517 10.43 -6.07 -7.24
CA MET A 517 10.03 -5.66 -5.89
C MET A 517 10.54 -4.25 -5.58
N ARG A 518 9.69 -3.39 -5.02
CA ARG A 518 10.10 -2.05 -4.56
C ARG A 518 9.71 -1.84 -3.11
N ASP A 519 10.53 -1.09 -2.39
CA ASP A 519 10.06 -0.37 -1.21
C ASP A 519 9.47 0.96 -1.67
N HIS A 520 8.17 0.97 -1.93
CA HIS A 520 7.42 2.10 -2.46
C HIS A 520 6.80 2.97 -1.35
N THR A 521 7.22 2.76 -0.09
CA THR A 521 6.76 3.49 1.09
C THR A 521 7.11 4.98 1.01
N LYS A 522 6.20 5.82 1.49
CA LYS A 522 6.36 7.28 1.56
C LYS A 522 5.77 7.79 2.87
N LEU A 523 6.66 8.01 3.82
CA LEU A 523 6.34 8.22 5.21
C LEU A 523 7.45 9.06 5.86
N ALA A 524 7.08 10.02 6.69
CA ALA A 524 8.04 10.72 7.53
C ALA A 524 7.49 10.80 8.95
N PHE A 525 8.32 10.66 9.98
CA PHE A 525 7.88 10.83 11.36
C PHE A 525 9.01 11.34 12.25
N ARG A 526 8.66 12.06 13.32
CA ARG A 526 9.61 12.55 14.32
C ARG A 526 9.11 12.32 15.73
N ASP A 527 10.05 12.13 16.65
CA ASP A 527 9.84 12.16 18.10
C ASP A 527 8.67 11.29 18.58
N VAL A 528 8.52 10.09 17.99
CA VAL A 528 7.46 9.13 18.34
C VAL A 528 7.93 8.20 19.46
N PHE A 529 7.27 8.26 20.61
CA PHE A 529 7.58 7.42 21.77
C PHE A 529 6.36 6.64 22.24
N GLU A 530 6.58 5.39 22.66
CA GLU A 530 5.56 4.56 23.29
C GLU A 530 5.05 5.19 24.61
N GLU A 531 5.93 5.95 25.28
CA GLU A 531 5.68 6.61 26.56
C GLU A 531 4.81 7.87 26.47
N ASP A 532 4.90 8.60 25.36
CA ASP A 532 4.20 9.86 25.13
C ASP A 532 3.59 9.88 23.72
N PRO A 533 2.29 9.58 23.58
CA PRO A 533 1.63 9.59 22.28
C PRO A 533 1.43 11.01 21.72
N ALA A 534 1.67 12.07 22.49
CA ALA A 534 1.51 13.46 22.05
C ALA A 534 2.81 14.11 21.55
N SER A 535 3.98 13.52 21.83
CA SER A 535 5.28 14.12 21.54
C SER A 535 5.57 14.29 20.05
N GLY A 536 5.13 13.34 19.24
CA GLY A 536 5.54 13.20 17.84
C GLY A 536 4.45 13.45 16.81
N GLU A 537 4.84 13.36 15.54
CA GLU A 537 3.93 13.35 14.41
C GLU A 537 4.45 12.50 13.25
N ALA A 538 3.53 12.02 12.41
CA ALA A 538 3.82 11.25 11.20
C ALA A 538 3.08 11.81 9.99
N PHE A 539 3.69 11.77 8.81
CA PHE A 539 3.14 12.19 7.52
C PHE A 539 3.02 11.01 6.58
N PHE A 540 1.81 10.75 6.09
CA PHE A 540 1.52 9.78 5.03
C PHE A 540 1.30 10.55 3.74
N THR A 541 2.00 10.19 2.66
CA THR A 541 1.96 10.98 1.42
C THR A 541 2.07 10.10 0.18
N GLY A 542 1.57 10.61 -0.93
CA GLY A 542 1.87 10.08 -2.26
C GLY A 542 3.18 10.61 -2.84
N MET A 543 3.80 11.67 -2.29
CA MET A 543 4.88 12.46 -2.90
C MET A 543 6.31 11.95 -2.58
N GLY A 544 7.25 12.17 -3.50
CA GLY A 544 8.69 11.98 -3.28
C GLY A 544 9.43 13.30 -2.98
N ILE A 545 10.77 13.29 -2.94
CA ILE A 545 11.59 14.53 -2.85
C ILE A 545 12.29 14.77 -4.19
N GLY A 546 12.03 15.92 -4.81
CA GLY A 546 12.70 16.35 -6.05
C GLY A 546 11.92 17.43 -6.78
N GLU A 547 12.56 18.12 -7.72
CA GLU A 547 11.95 19.15 -8.57
C GLU A 547 10.69 18.64 -9.28
N HIS A 548 10.70 17.37 -9.70
CA HIS A 548 9.58 16.77 -10.42
C HIS A 548 8.35 16.53 -9.56
N TYR A 549 8.40 16.70 -8.24
CA TYR A 549 7.25 16.59 -7.32
C TYR A 549 6.72 17.94 -6.86
N VAL A 550 7.15 19.05 -7.46
CA VAL A 550 6.80 20.39 -6.99
C VAL A 550 6.03 21.16 -8.06
N GLY A 551 5.08 21.97 -7.62
CA GLY A 551 4.44 23.00 -8.44
C GLY A 551 2.98 22.71 -8.77
N PRO A 552 2.39 23.53 -9.65
CA PRO A 552 0.94 23.60 -9.90
C PRO A 552 0.32 22.34 -10.52
N HIS A 553 1.11 21.30 -10.73
CA HIS A 553 0.81 20.17 -11.60
C HIS A 553 0.69 18.84 -10.86
N TRP A 554 0.60 18.81 -9.53
CA TRP A 554 0.46 17.56 -8.78
C TRP A 554 -0.84 17.53 -7.98
N GLU A 555 -1.81 16.73 -8.45
CA GLU A 555 -3.00 16.45 -7.65
C GLU A 555 -2.67 15.33 -6.65
N ASP A 556 -2.32 15.69 -5.40
CA ASP A 556 -1.99 14.77 -4.31
C ASP A 556 -2.30 15.38 -2.92
N ARG A 557 -2.38 14.55 -1.87
CA ARG A 557 -2.61 14.97 -0.48
C ARG A 557 -1.67 14.27 0.47
N THR A 558 -1.31 14.97 1.54
CA THR A 558 -0.58 14.39 2.68
C THR A 558 -1.47 14.41 3.91
N LEU A 559 -1.46 13.33 4.69
CA LEU A 559 -2.12 13.26 5.99
C LEU A 559 -1.05 13.35 7.09
N ALA A 560 -1.13 14.35 7.95
CA ALA A 560 -0.36 14.35 9.19
C ALA A 560 -1.20 13.77 10.33
N VAL A 561 -0.58 12.92 11.15
CA VAL A 561 -1.19 12.24 12.28
C VAL A 561 -0.35 12.46 13.52
N ARG A 562 -1.01 12.76 14.64
CA ARG A 562 -0.44 12.72 16.01
C ARG A 562 -1.29 11.81 16.87
N GLY A 563 -0.68 11.18 17.87
CA GLY A 563 -1.38 10.28 18.77
C GLY A 563 -0.79 8.89 18.79
N THR A 564 -1.51 7.99 19.44
CA THR A 564 -1.07 6.62 19.73
C THR A 564 -0.82 5.81 18.45
N GLU A 565 -1.47 6.16 17.34
CA GLU A 565 -1.33 5.42 16.08
C GLU A 565 0.04 5.63 15.42
N THR A 566 0.73 6.73 15.73
CA THR A 566 2.09 7.01 15.18
C THR A 566 3.12 5.97 15.64
N VAL A 567 2.93 5.30 16.77
CA VAL A 567 3.80 4.23 17.27
C VAL A 567 3.84 3.04 16.30
N ARG A 568 2.76 2.80 15.52
CA ARG A 568 2.75 1.73 14.52
C ARG A 568 3.72 1.99 13.38
N VAL A 569 3.88 3.25 12.98
CA VAL A 569 4.85 3.67 11.97
C VAL A 569 6.28 3.37 12.43
N LYS A 570 6.60 3.70 13.69
CA LYS A 570 7.88 3.35 14.32
C LYS A 570 8.10 1.83 14.34
N THR A 571 7.07 1.07 14.68
CA THR A 571 7.10 -0.40 14.68
C THR A 571 7.35 -0.97 13.27
N ALA A 572 6.72 -0.39 12.25
CA ALA A 572 6.95 -0.78 10.85
C ALA A 572 8.37 -0.49 10.37
N ALA A 573 8.92 0.69 10.71
CA ALA A 573 10.31 1.05 10.40
C ALA A 573 11.31 0.10 11.09
N ARG A 574 11.06 -0.28 12.35
CA ARG A 574 11.82 -1.31 13.07
C ARG A 574 11.78 -2.64 12.33
N ALA A 575 10.59 -3.10 11.96
CA ALA A 575 10.40 -4.36 11.22
C ALA A 575 11.10 -4.33 9.85
N LEU A 576 11.12 -3.18 9.17
CA LEU A 576 11.89 -2.99 7.94
C LEU A 576 13.40 -3.15 8.22
N LEU A 577 13.97 -2.46 9.19
CA LEU A 577 15.41 -2.57 9.46
C LEU A 577 15.84 -4.00 9.83
N ILE A 578 15.04 -4.68 10.67
CA ILE A 578 15.25 -6.11 10.98
C ILE A 578 15.16 -6.95 9.70
N SER A 579 14.22 -6.64 8.80
CA SER A 579 14.11 -7.33 7.51
C SER A 579 15.32 -7.14 6.61
N GLN A 580 16.05 -6.03 6.77
CA GLN A 580 17.28 -5.75 6.04
C GLN A 580 18.53 -6.31 6.72
N GLY A 581 18.38 -7.09 7.80
CA GLY A 581 19.47 -7.83 8.44
C GLY A 581 20.05 -7.21 9.70
N LEU A 582 19.51 -6.08 10.18
CA LEU A 582 19.94 -5.51 11.46
C LEU A 582 19.40 -6.37 12.61
N ARG A 583 20.26 -6.68 13.58
CA ARG A 583 19.80 -7.30 14.82
C ARG A 583 19.06 -6.29 15.72
N PRO A 584 18.16 -6.73 16.61
CA PRO A 584 17.48 -5.83 17.54
C PRO A 584 18.42 -4.96 18.38
N ASP A 585 19.60 -5.48 18.77
CA ASP A 585 20.65 -4.76 19.50
C ASP A 585 21.41 -3.72 18.65
N GLU A 586 21.37 -3.85 17.32
CA GLU A 586 22.00 -2.93 16.36
C GLU A 586 21.08 -1.80 15.93
N LEU A 587 19.78 -1.90 16.23
CA LEU A 587 18.82 -0.84 15.89
C LEU A 587 19.20 0.47 16.59
N PRO A 588 19.00 1.63 15.92
CA PRO A 588 19.12 2.93 16.56
C PRO A 588 18.27 2.98 17.84
N VAL A 589 18.82 3.53 18.92
CA VAL A 589 18.18 3.52 20.25
C VAL A 589 16.77 4.10 20.20
N PHE A 590 16.57 5.13 19.39
CA PHE A 590 15.26 5.77 19.22
C PHE A 590 14.21 4.89 18.51
N LEU A 591 14.61 3.86 17.76
CA LEU A 591 13.69 2.90 17.13
C LEU A 591 13.44 1.64 17.97
N ARG A 592 14.19 1.42 19.04
CA ARG A 592 13.98 0.25 19.92
C ARG A 592 12.63 0.35 20.62
N GLU A 593 12.06 -0.81 20.88
CA GLU A 593 10.78 -0.91 21.59
C GLU A 593 10.96 -0.51 23.04
N ARG A 594 9.98 0.22 23.57
CA ARG A 594 9.92 0.61 24.97
C ARG A 594 8.59 0.19 25.57
N PRO A 595 8.54 -0.20 26.84
CA PRO A 595 7.29 -0.54 27.51
C PRO A 595 6.41 0.71 27.60
N TYR A 596 5.10 0.52 27.47
CA TYR A 596 4.13 1.57 27.78
C TYR A 596 4.12 1.83 29.30
N PRO A 597 3.99 3.10 29.73
CA PRO A 597 3.90 3.44 31.15
C PRO A 597 2.57 2.95 31.74
N GLU A 598 2.56 2.69 33.04
CA GLU A 598 1.32 2.27 33.75
C GLU A 598 0.20 3.33 33.65
N THR A 599 0.57 4.61 33.48
CA THR A 599 -0.36 5.73 33.32
C THR A 599 -0.86 5.93 31.89
N PHE A 600 -0.44 5.09 30.92
CA PHE A 600 -0.73 5.30 29.49
C PHE A 600 -2.23 5.45 29.18
N ALA A 601 -3.09 4.66 29.84
CA ALA A 601 -4.53 4.78 29.68
C ALA A 601 -5.05 6.16 30.12
N GLN A 602 -4.59 6.67 31.28
CA GLN A 602 -4.97 8.00 31.79
C GLN A 602 -4.48 9.12 30.87
N THR A 603 -3.27 8.98 30.30
CA THR A 603 -2.76 9.90 29.28
C THR A 603 -3.67 9.91 28.06
N CYS A 604 -4.07 8.74 27.56
CA CYS A 604 -5.00 8.64 26.44
C CYS A 604 -6.36 9.29 26.76
N ASP A 605 -6.90 9.08 27.96
CA ASP A 605 -8.15 9.70 28.42
C ASP A 605 -8.05 11.23 28.45
N SER A 606 -6.92 11.75 28.93
CA SER A 606 -6.63 13.19 28.97
C SER A 606 -6.54 13.81 27.57
N LEU A 607 -5.90 13.10 26.63
CA LEU A 607 -5.80 13.54 25.23
C LEU A 607 -7.17 13.53 24.54
N ARG A 608 -7.98 12.51 24.77
CA ARG A 608 -9.36 12.46 24.25
C ARG A 608 -10.19 13.62 24.80
N ALA A 609 -10.05 13.94 26.09
CA ALA A 609 -10.68 15.12 26.68
C ALA A 609 -10.19 16.45 26.07
N ALA A 610 -8.95 16.48 25.57
CA ALA A 610 -8.38 17.59 24.81
C ALA A 610 -8.75 17.59 23.30
N GLY A 611 -9.66 16.72 22.86
CA GLY A 611 -10.16 16.68 21.48
C GLY A 611 -9.41 15.73 20.55
N TRP A 612 -8.50 14.88 21.06
CA TRP A 612 -7.78 13.88 20.27
C TRP A 612 -8.66 12.64 20.09
N THR A 613 -9.66 12.74 19.23
CA THR A 613 -10.72 11.72 19.08
C THR A 613 -10.68 11.00 17.74
N ALA A 614 -9.71 11.31 16.87
CA ALA A 614 -9.69 10.76 15.52
C ALA A 614 -9.47 9.24 15.52
N ASN A 615 -10.36 8.52 14.84
CA ASN A 615 -10.28 7.07 14.66
C ASN A 615 -9.39 6.72 13.47
N VAL A 616 -8.16 6.25 13.74
CA VAL A 616 -7.12 6.01 12.74
C VAL A 616 -6.60 4.57 12.82
N LEU A 617 -6.34 3.98 11.66
CA LEU A 617 -5.69 2.68 11.50
C LEU A 617 -4.61 2.77 10.42
N THR A 618 -3.38 2.45 10.77
CA THR A 618 -2.22 2.43 9.88
C THR A 618 -1.78 1.00 9.65
N VAL A 619 -1.60 0.64 8.39
CA VAL A 619 -1.11 -0.67 7.97
C VAL A 619 -0.03 -0.51 6.90
N THR A 620 0.87 -1.49 6.84
CA THR A 620 1.93 -1.53 5.84
C THR A 620 1.90 -2.83 5.05
N ASN A 621 2.09 -2.74 3.73
CA ASN A 621 2.59 -3.86 2.97
C ASN A 621 4.10 -3.97 3.21
N GLY A 622 4.59 -5.16 3.55
CA GLY A 622 6.01 -5.44 3.54
C GLY A 622 6.47 -5.84 2.15
N THR A 623 7.65 -5.41 1.71
CA THR A 623 8.20 -5.72 0.39
C THR A 623 8.34 -7.22 0.14
N GLY A 624 8.13 -7.61 -1.11
CA GLY A 624 8.19 -8.99 -1.61
C GLY A 624 7.15 -9.90 -0.95
N PHE A 625 7.63 -10.95 -0.29
CA PHE A 625 6.80 -12.05 0.24
C PHE A 625 6.26 -11.84 1.66
N ARG A 626 6.48 -10.65 2.23
CA ARG A 626 6.05 -10.29 3.58
C ARG A 626 4.54 -10.05 3.65
N ALA A 627 4.04 -9.68 4.83
CA ALA A 627 2.62 -9.41 5.06
C ALA A 627 2.11 -8.28 4.14
N LYS A 628 0.85 -8.36 3.73
CA LYS A 628 0.21 -7.42 2.80
C LYS A 628 -1.02 -6.77 3.43
N SER A 629 -0.84 -6.17 4.60
CA SER A 629 -1.97 -5.68 5.42
C SER A 629 -2.73 -4.53 4.77
N ALA A 630 -2.09 -3.66 3.98
CA ALA A 630 -2.78 -2.61 3.23
C ALA A 630 -3.66 -3.18 2.11
N THR A 631 -3.21 -4.25 1.45
CA THR A 631 -4.03 -5.02 0.50
C THR A 631 -5.24 -5.68 1.17
N VAL A 632 -5.05 -6.28 2.35
CA VAL A 632 -6.16 -6.87 3.12
C VAL A 632 -7.17 -5.81 3.54
N LEU A 633 -6.70 -4.64 4.01
CA LEU A 633 -7.55 -3.51 4.37
C LEU A 633 -8.43 -3.04 3.21
N LYS A 634 -7.85 -2.78 2.03
CA LYS A 634 -8.63 -2.38 0.84
C LYS A 634 -9.68 -3.42 0.46
N ALA A 635 -9.29 -4.70 0.40
CA ALA A 635 -10.21 -5.79 0.10
C ALA A 635 -11.36 -5.87 1.12
N ALA A 636 -11.07 -5.72 2.42
CA ALA A 636 -12.08 -5.69 3.46
C ALA A 636 -13.10 -4.57 3.24
N ILE A 637 -12.63 -3.33 3.06
CA ILE A 637 -13.51 -2.17 2.87
C ILE A 637 -14.41 -2.36 1.63
N TYR A 638 -13.85 -2.80 0.49
CA TYR A 638 -14.63 -3.02 -0.74
C TYR A 638 -15.73 -4.07 -0.59
N ASN A 639 -15.57 -5.02 0.35
CA ASN A 639 -16.54 -6.09 0.59
C ASN A 639 -17.54 -5.73 1.70
N LEU A 640 -17.14 -4.90 2.67
CA LEU A 640 -17.99 -4.49 3.80
C LEU A 640 -18.93 -3.35 3.46
N MET A 641 -18.60 -2.50 2.47
CA MET A 641 -19.53 -1.48 2.00
C MET A 641 -20.81 -2.13 1.46
N GLN A 642 -21.96 -1.67 1.95
CA GLN A 642 -23.28 -2.21 1.67
C GLN A 642 -24.00 -1.44 0.55
N GLN A 643 -25.19 -1.89 0.18
CA GLN A 643 -26.04 -1.25 -0.83
C GLN A 643 -26.23 0.25 -0.54
N GLY A 644 -26.15 1.08 -1.59
CA GLY A 644 -26.23 2.53 -1.51
C GLY A 644 -24.93 3.23 -1.09
N ALA A 645 -23.86 2.49 -0.76
CA ALA A 645 -22.58 3.09 -0.44
C ALA A 645 -21.84 3.61 -1.68
N VAL A 646 -21.13 4.72 -1.52
CA VAL A 646 -20.26 5.34 -2.53
C VAL A 646 -18.82 4.89 -2.31
N LEU A 647 -18.16 4.44 -3.38
CA LEU A 647 -16.74 4.09 -3.43
C LEU A 647 -16.04 5.01 -4.45
N LEU A 648 -15.18 5.91 -3.97
CA LEU A 648 -14.37 6.82 -4.80
C LEU A 648 -12.91 6.40 -4.75
N ALA A 649 -12.29 6.19 -5.92
CA ALA A 649 -10.89 5.76 -5.98
C ALA A 649 -10.15 6.39 -7.19
N PRO A 650 -9.74 7.66 -7.07
CA PRO A 650 -8.67 8.20 -7.89
C PRO A 650 -7.36 7.46 -7.60
N ASP A 651 -6.64 7.11 -8.66
CA ASP A 651 -5.30 6.55 -8.54
C ASP A 651 -4.48 6.83 -9.79
N SER A 652 -3.18 7.06 -9.61
CA SER A 652 -2.23 7.22 -10.71
C SER A 652 -2.06 5.97 -11.58
N LEU A 653 -2.37 4.79 -11.04
CA LEU A 653 -2.10 3.49 -11.64
C LEU A 653 -3.28 2.53 -11.43
N TRP A 654 -4.21 2.53 -12.39
CA TRP A 654 -5.30 1.55 -12.44
C TRP A 654 -4.97 0.37 -13.35
N THR A 655 -4.16 -0.57 -12.87
CA THR A 655 -3.71 -1.73 -13.69
C THR A 655 -4.00 -3.10 -13.06
N SER A 656 -4.69 -3.12 -11.92
CA SER A 656 -5.14 -4.33 -11.24
C SER A 656 -6.51 -4.77 -11.73
N ASP A 657 -6.57 -5.91 -12.39
CA ASP A 657 -7.82 -6.60 -12.72
C ASP A 657 -8.56 -7.10 -11.46
N PHE A 658 -7.83 -7.44 -10.41
CA PHE A 658 -8.40 -7.87 -9.13
C PHE A 658 -9.19 -6.74 -8.44
N TRP A 659 -8.63 -5.53 -8.41
CA TRP A 659 -9.33 -4.37 -7.86
C TRP A 659 -10.52 -3.96 -8.73
N ALA A 660 -10.34 -3.98 -10.05
CA ALA A 660 -11.42 -3.73 -10.98
C ALA A 660 -12.58 -4.75 -10.83
N ALA A 661 -12.28 -6.02 -10.59
CA ALA A 661 -13.29 -7.04 -10.29
C ALA A 661 -14.05 -6.75 -8.99
N MET A 662 -13.37 -6.30 -7.92
CA MET A 662 -14.03 -5.89 -6.68
C MET A 662 -14.92 -4.65 -6.87
N PHE A 663 -14.58 -3.78 -7.81
CA PHE A 663 -15.40 -2.61 -8.16
C PHE A 663 -16.67 -3.02 -8.90
N VAL A 664 -16.57 -3.94 -9.86
CA VAL A 664 -17.74 -4.56 -10.50
C VAL A 664 -18.60 -5.27 -9.46
N SER A 665 -17.97 -6.02 -8.55
CA SER A 665 -18.66 -6.67 -7.43
C SER A 665 -19.47 -5.66 -6.60
N ALA A 666 -18.82 -4.60 -6.11
CA ALA A 666 -19.51 -3.57 -5.31
C ALA A 666 -20.71 -2.97 -6.07
N ALA A 667 -20.56 -2.69 -7.37
CA ALA A 667 -21.65 -2.16 -8.19
C ALA A 667 -22.85 -3.13 -8.30
N VAL A 668 -22.61 -4.44 -8.53
CA VAL A 668 -23.71 -5.43 -8.58
C VAL A 668 -24.30 -5.75 -7.20
N ARG A 669 -23.60 -5.41 -6.11
CA ARG A 669 -24.13 -5.42 -4.74
C ARG A 669 -24.94 -4.16 -4.41
N GLY A 670 -25.05 -3.23 -5.35
CA GLY A 670 -25.82 -2.00 -5.21
C GLY A 670 -25.04 -0.79 -4.69
N CYS A 671 -23.70 -0.81 -4.73
CA CYS A 671 -22.88 0.37 -4.43
C CYS A 671 -22.76 1.30 -5.66
N HIS A 672 -22.45 2.58 -5.42
CA HIS A 672 -22.10 3.55 -6.44
C HIS A 672 -20.57 3.68 -6.52
N VAL A 673 -20.00 3.26 -7.64
CA VAL A 673 -18.57 2.99 -7.75
C VAL A 673 -17.94 3.84 -8.86
N PHE A 674 -16.89 4.58 -8.48
CA PHE A 674 -16.26 5.61 -9.30
C PHE A 674 -14.73 5.45 -9.32
N PRO A 675 -14.20 4.51 -10.14
CA PRO A 675 -12.78 4.45 -10.43
C PRO A 675 -12.38 5.65 -11.30
N ILE A 676 -11.30 6.34 -10.93
CA ILE A 676 -10.79 7.50 -11.68
C ILE A 676 -9.31 7.28 -12.00
N ALA A 677 -8.98 7.27 -13.28
CA ALA A 677 -7.61 7.11 -13.78
C ALA A 677 -7.13 8.38 -14.51
N PRO A 678 -5.82 8.66 -14.59
CA PRO A 678 -5.33 9.76 -15.42
C PRO A 678 -5.50 9.47 -16.90
N ALA A 679 -5.85 10.51 -17.68
CA ALA A 679 -5.59 10.51 -19.12
C ALA A 679 -4.08 10.54 -19.39
N LEU A 680 -3.66 10.19 -20.62
CA LEU A 680 -2.24 10.12 -20.99
C LEU A 680 -1.45 11.39 -20.65
N GLU A 681 -2.03 12.56 -20.90
CA GLU A 681 -1.35 13.84 -20.66
C GLU A 681 -1.32 14.24 -19.18
N ASN A 682 -2.10 13.56 -18.34
CA ASN A 682 -2.22 13.78 -16.91
C ASN A 682 -1.63 12.62 -16.09
N ALA A 683 -0.90 11.70 -16.73
CA ALA A 683 -0.31 10.54 -16.07
C ALA A 683 1.08 10.89 -15.50
N PRO A 684 1.33 10.65 -14.21
CA PRO A 684 2.67 10.82 -13.61
C PRO A 684 3.79 10.05 -14.33
N SER A 685 3.41 8.96 -15.01
CA SER A 685 4.29 8.14 -15.84
C SER A 685 3.56 7.77 -17.13
N SER A 686 4.05 8.26 -18.26
CA SER A 686 3.50 7.99 -19.60
C SER A 686 4.12 6.76 -20.29
N ALA A 687 4.78 5.88 -19.53
CA ALA A 687 5.34 4.63 -20.07
C ALA A 687 4.26 3.84 -20.82
N LEU A 688 4.48 3.62 -22.13
CA LEU A 688 3.50 2.99 -23.03
C LEU A 688 2.99 1.64 -22.50
N SER A 689 3.84 0.89 -21.80
CA SER A 689 3.47 -0.39 -21.24
C SER A 689 2.43 -0.27 -20.11
N THR A 690 2.66 0.64 -19.17
CA THR A 690 1.75 0.96 -18.07
C THR A 690 0.43 1.52 -18.60
N MET A 691 0.50 2.50 -19.51
CA MET A 691 -0.69 3.11 -20.12
C MET A 691 -1.53 2.08 -20.89
N GLY A 692 -0.90 1.15 -21.60
CA GLY A 692 -1.61 0.08 -22.29
C GLY A 692 -2.35 -0.88 -21.36
N VAL A 693 -1.79 -1.23 -20.20
CA VAL A 693 -2.49 -2.09 -19.22
C VAL A 693 -3.60 -1.32 -18.49
N MET A 694 -3.38 -0.04 -18.22
CA MET A 694 -4.39 0.83 -17.62
C MET A 694 -5.59 1.00 -18.56
N HIS A 695 -5.33 1.22 -19.86
CA HIS A 695 -6.36 1.22 -20.89
C HIS A 695 -7.16 -0.08 -20.91
N GLU A 696 -6.49 -1.24 -20.91
CA GLU A 696 -7.17 -2.55 -20.85
C GLU A 696 -8.10 -2.67 -19.63
N THR A 697 -7.65 -2.17 -18.47
CA THR A 697 -8.40 -2.23 -17.20
C THR A 697 -9.60 -1.28 -17.21
N MET A 698 -9.41 -0.03 -17.66
CA MET A 698 -10.49 0.95 -17.78
C MET A 698 -11.52 0.55 -18.83
N TRP A 699 -11.07 0.00 -19.96
CA TRP A 699 -11.95 -0.55 -20.99
C TRP A 699 -12.80 -1.70 -20.44
N MET A 700 -12.20 -2.59 -19.63
CA MET A 700 -12.93 -3.68 -18.99
C MET A 700 -14.03 -3.16 -18.07
N LEU A 701 -13.72 -2.20 -17.20
CA LEU A 701 -14.69 -1.59 -16.29
C LEU A 701 -15.82 -0.89 -17.05
N PHE A 702 -15.48 -0.14 -18.09
CA PHE A 702 -16.45 0.56 -18.93
C PHE A 702 -17.41 -0.44 -19.61
N ARG A 703 -16.87 -1.48 -20.25
CA ARG A 703 -17.69 -2.52 -20.89
C ARG A 703 -18.49 -3.35 -19.90
N ALA A 704 -17.96 -3.60 -18.71
CA ALA A 704 -18.68 -4.30 -17.65
C ALA A 704 -19.87 -3.45 -17.18
N ALA A 705 -19.70 -2.13 -17.05
CA ALA A 705 -20.78 -1.20 -16.71
C ALA A 705 -21.92 -1.25 -17.73
N GLU A 706 -21.62 -1.37 -19.03
CA GLU A 706 -22.63 -1.49 -20.08
C GLU A 706 -23.32 -2.86 -20.09
N LEU A 707 -22.54 -3.95 -20.05
CA LEU A 707 -23.08 -5.31 -20.13
C LEU A 707 -23.89 -5.71 -18.89
N LEU A 708 -23.55 -5.14 -17.74
CA LEU A 708 -24.21 -5.38 -16.46
C LEU A 708 -25.12 -4.20 -16.05
N ALA A 709 -25.39 -3.24 -16.93
CA ALA A 709 -26.13 -2.02 -16.61
C ALA A 709 -27.49 -2.30 -15.94
N GLU A 710 -28.26 -3.24 -16.50
CA GLU A 710 -29.57 -3.63 -15.97
C GLU A 710 -29.45 -4.32 -14.59
N PRO A 711 -28.65 -5.38 -14.38
CA PRO A 711 -28.39 -5.93 -13.05
C PRO A 711 -27.89 -4.91 -12.02
N ILE A 712 -26.96 -4.04 -12.40
CA ILE A 712 -26.42 -2.99 -11.53
C ILE A 712 -27.54 -2.02 -11.12
N GLY A 713 -28.33 -1.54 -12.10
CA GLY A 713 -29.46 -0.65 -11.84
C GLY A 713 -30.55 -1.30 -10.99
N ALA A 714 -30.85 -2.58 -11.21
CA ALA A 714 -31.81 -3.35 -10.40
C ALA A 714 -31.36 -3.50 -8.93
N ALA A 715 -30.06 -3.59 -8.69
CA ALA A 715 -29.48 -3.56 -7.34
C ALA A 715 -29.40 -2.14 -6.74
N GLY A 716 -29.75 -1.10 -7.50
CA GLY A 716 -29.60 0.30 -7.09
C GLY A 716 -28.16 0.82 -7.14
N GLY A 717 -27.25 0.10 -7.78
CA GLY A 717 -25.84 0.45 -7.88
C GLY A 717 -25.52 1.33 -9.08
N THR A 718 -24.25 1.71 -9.19
CA THR A 718 -23.72 2.45 -10.34
C THR A 718 -22.26 2.09 -10.55
N LEU A 719 -21.83 1.92 -11.80
CA LEU A 719 -20.43 1.84 -12.18
C LEU A 719 -20.15 2.87 -13.27
N ARG A 720 -19.35 3.89 -12.95
CA ARG A 720 -18.98 4.95 -13.90
C ARG A 720 -17.47 5.16 -13.86
N VAL A 721 -16.82 5.00 -15.01
CA VAL A 721 -15.37 5.21 -15.15
C VAL A 721 -15.11 6.69 -15.38
N GLY A 722 -14.25 7.29 -14.54
CA GLY A 722 -13.82 8.68 -14.68
C GLY A 722 -12.38 8.78 -15.20
N LEU A 723 -12.09 9.85 -15.93
CA LEU A 723 -10.76 10.20 -16.40
C LEU A 723 -10.36 11.58 -15.86
N TYR A 724 -9.21 11.64 -15.22
CA TYR A 724 -8.63 12.92 -14.81
C TYR A 724 -7.95 13.58 -16.02
N THR A 725 -8.54 14.69 -16.44
CA THR A 725 -8.20 15.46 -17.66
C THR A 725 -7.96 16.94 -17.35
N ASN A 726 -7.65 17.25 -16.09
CA ASN A 726 -7.56 18.64 -15.64
C ASN A 726 -6.46 19.40 -16.38
N GLN A 727 -6.71 20.68 -16.63
CA GLN A 727 -5.82 21.58 -17.36
C GLN A 727 -5.40 22.78 -16.52
N LEU A 728 -6.06 22.95 -15.37
CA LEU A 728 -5.89 24.11 -14.48
C LEU A 728 -4.87 23.80 -13.41
N ASP A 729 -4.15 24.83 -12.98
CA ASP A 729 -3.36 24.80 -11.76
C ASP A 729 -4.18 24.26 -10.59
N VAL A 730 -3.70 23.20 -9.94
CA VAL A 730 -4.37 22.55 -8.79
C VAL A 730 -4.42 23.46 -7.55
N GLY A 731 -3.62 24.53 -7.53
CA GLY A 731 -3.57 25.56 -6.49
C GLY A 731 -4.46 26.77 -6.77
N ASP A 732 -4.91 26.95 -8.01
CA ASP A 732 -5.86 28.02 -8.35
C ASP A 732 -7.28 27.62 -7.94
N VAL A 733 -7.55 27.76 -6.64
CA VAL A 733 -8.85 27.47 -6.02
C VAL A 733 -9.98 28.23 -6.73
N ARG A 734 -9.74 29.46 -7.18
CA ARG A 734 -10.72 30.26 -7.91
C ARG A 734 -11.04 29.63 -9.27
N ALA A 735 -10.04 29.26 -10.06
CA ALA A 735 -10.25 28.62 -11.35
C ALA A 735 -10.96 27.26 -11.21
N LEU A 736 -10.60 26.48 -10.19
CA LEU A 736 -11.27 25.21 -9.88
C LEU A 736 -12.76 25.42 -9.56
N VAL A 737 -13.08 26.33 -8.64
CA VAL A 737 -14.48 26.66 -8.30
C VAL A 737 -15.23 27.22 -9.52
N GLY A 738 -14.60 28.10 -10.30
CA GLY A 738 -15.19 28.64 -11.52
C GLY A 738 -15.55 27.56 -12.54
N ARG A 739 -14.69 26.54 -12.71
CA ARG A 739 -14.96 25.39 -13.59
C ARG A 739 -16.16 24.57 -13.12
N MET A 740 -16.34 24.42 -11.81
CA MET A 740 -17.49 23.70 -11.26
C MET A 740 -18.77 24.49 -11.44
N LEU A 741 -18.74 25.79 -11.18
CA LEU A 741 -19.87 26.69 -11.37
C LEU A 741 -20.30 26.79 -12.85
N ALA A 742 -19.36 26.72 -13.79
CA ALA A 742 -19.66 26.72 -15.24
C ALA A 742 -20.51 25.51 -15.68
N LYS A 743 -20.52 24.44 -14.90
CA LYS A 743 -21.36 23.24 -15.11
C LYS A 743 -22.45 23.09 -14.04
N ASP A 744 -22.76 24.17 -13.31
CA ASP A 744 -23.70 24.20 -12.19
C ASP A 744 -23.46 23.11 -11.13
N TRP A 745 -22.21 22.65 -10.96
CA TRP A 745 -21.86 21.53 -10.07
C TRP A 745 -22.67 20.26 -10.42
N ARG A 746 -22.83 19.96 -11.70
CA ARG A 746 -23.55 18.76 -12.16
C ARG A 746 -22.72 17.93 -13.13
N ASN A 747 -21.39 18.09 -13.09
CA ASN A 747 -20.53 17.28 -13.95
C ASN A 747 -20.29 15.89 -13.34
N ALA A 748 -20.23 15.78 -12.01
CA ALA A 748 -19.98 14.52 -11.35
C ALA A 748 -21.26 13.68 -11.25
N PRO A 749 -21.20 12.38 -11.58
CA PRO A 749 -22.28 11.43 -11.30
C PRO A 749 -22.63 11.31 -9.80
N LEU A 750 -21.75 11.78 -8.90
CA LEU A 750 -22.02 11.78 -7.46
C LEU A 750 -23.17 12.70 -7.06
N CYS A 751 -23.45 13.74 -7.86
CA CYS A 751 -24.54 14.69 -7.60
C CYS A 751 -25.92 14.02 -7.57
N ASP A 752 -26.07 12.86 -8.21
CA ASP A 752 -27.28 12.05 -8.15
C ASP A 752 -27.50 11.41 -6.76
N GLN A 753 -26.42 11.27 -5.97
CA GLN A 753 -26.42 10.61 -4.66
C GLN A 753 -26.47 11.59 -3.50
N VAL A 754 -26.02 12.84 -3.70
CA VAL A 754 -25.96 13.88 -2.66
C VAL A 754 -26.82 15.06 -3.06
N ARG A 755 -27.91 15.28 -2.32
CA ARG A 755 -28.72 16.49 -2.48
C ARG A 755 -28.02 17.66 -1.79
N ILE A 756 -27.42 18.55 -2.58
CA ILE A 756 -26.73 19.74 -2.07
C ILE A 756 -27.75 20.77 -1.57
N HIS A 757 -27.56 21.28 -0.36
CA HIS A 757 -28.40 22.33 0.20
C HIS A 757 -28.25 23.64 -0.61
N PRO A 758 -29.33 24.40 -0.87
CA PRO A 758 -29.23 25.67 -1.60
C PRO A 758 -28.23 26.66 -0.98
N SER A 759 -28.12 26.71 0.35
CA SER A 759 -27.12 27.56 1.05
C SER A 759 -25.68 27.20 0.70
N VAL A 760 -25.36 25.92 0.48
CA VAL A 760 -24.01 25.45 0.07
C VAL A 760 -23.69 25.92 -1.34
N ALA A 761 -24.64 25.75 -2.27
CA ALA A 761 -24.50 26.22 -3.65
C ALA A 761 -24.38 27.76 -3.73
N ARG A 762 -25.10 28.49 -2.86
CA ARG A 762 -24.98 29.95 -2.73
C ARG A 762 -23.60 30.35 -2.24
N VAL A 763 -23.09 29.73 -1.16
CA VAL A 763 -21.75 30.00 -0.63
C VAL A 763 -20.67 29.78 -1.70
N LEU A 764 -20.75 28.73 -2.50
CA LEU A 764 -19.79 28.51 -3.60
C LEU A 764 -19.72 29.69 -4.57
N ARG A 765 -20.87 30.29 -4.93
CA ARG A 765 -20.92 31.47 -5.80
C ARG A 765 -20.38 32.72 -5.10
N GLU A 766 -20.78 32.96 -3.85
CA GLU A 766 -20.32 34.11 -3.06
C GLU A 766 -18.80 34.08 -2.83
N GLU A 767 -18.24 32.91 -2.51
CA GLU A 767 -16.79 32.74 -2.36
C GLU A 767 -16.05 32.90 -3.70
N TYR A 768 -16.64 32.40 -4.80
CA TYR A 768 -16.08 32.61 -6.13
C TYR A 768 -16.01 34.10 -6.51
N GLU A 769 -17.09 34.84 -6.30
CA GLU A 769 -17.13 36.29 -6.53
C GLU A 769 -16.14 37.04 -5.65
N ARG A 770 -16.02 36.65 -4.37
CA ARG A 770 -15.01 37.21 -3.45
C ARG A 770 -13.59 36.95 -3.95
N MET A 771 -13.30 35.75 -4.42
CA MET A 771 -11.99 35.40 -4.99
C MET A 771 -11.71 36.12 -6.31
N CYS A 772 -12.74 36.44 -7.11
CA CYS A 772 -12.57 37.28 -8.31
C CYS A 772 -12.13 38.71 -7.98
N GLY A 773 -12.48 39.23 -6.81
CA GLY A 773 -12.04 40.54 -6.31
C GLY A 773 -10.65 40.56 -5.67
N ASP A 774 -10.02 39.40 -5.44
CA ASP A 774 -8.69 39.28 -4.83
C ASP A 774 -7.64 38.88 -5.90
N PRO A 775 -6.61 39.70 -6.16
CA PRO A 775 -5.59 39.38 -7.16
C PRO A 775 -4.60 38.28 -6.73
N ALA A 776 -4.66 37.79 -5.49
CA ALA A 776 -3.73 36.80 -4.96
C ALA A 776 -3.64 35.54 -5.84
N GLN A 777 -2.41 35.21 -6.25
CA GLN A 777 -2.11 34.02 -7.06
C GLN A 777 -1.58 32.88 -6.17
N PRO A 778 -1.68 31.62 -6.65
CA PRO A 778 -0.97 30.52 -6.03
C PRO A 778 0.53 30.78 -5.94
N ALA A 779 1.14 30.37 -4.82
CA ALA A 779 2.56 30.47 -4.55
C ALA A 779 3.18 29.08 -4.62
N HIS A 780 3.97 28.82 -5.67
CA HIS A 780 4.68 27.56 -5.84
C HIS A 780 6.13 27.67 -5.35
N ALA A 781 6.67 26.57 -4.82
CA ALA A 781 8.04 26.54 -4.32
C ALA A 781 9.10 26.68 -5.44
N MET A 782 8.72 26.44 -6.69
CA MET A 782 9.57 26.62 -7.86
C MET A 782 8.74 27.15 -9.05
N GLN A 783 9.29 28.09 -9.81
CA GLN A 783 8.73 28.47 -11.11
C GLN A 783 9.13 27.43 -12.16
N ILE A 784 8.16 27.01 -12.97
CA ILE A 784 8.35 26.01 -14.02
C ILE A 784 8.21 26.72 -15.37
N ASP A 785 9.29 26.78 -16.15
CA ASP A 785 9.34 27.50 -17.43
C ASP A 785 8.37 26.93 -18.49
N HIS A 786 8.12 25.62 -18.42
CA HIS A 786 7.22 24.88 -19.32
C HIS A 786 6.23 24.05 -18.51
N PRO A 787 5.13 24.66 -18.03
CA PRO A 787 4.12 23.96 -17.25
C PRO A 787 3.47 22.86 -18.09
N HIS A 788 3.38 21.65 -17.53
CA HIS A 788 2.64 20.54 -18.12
C HIS A 788 1.25 20.45 -17.50
N LYS A 789 0.38 19.62 -18.08
CA LYS A 789 -0.97 19.39 -17.54
C LYS A 789 -0.85 18.69 -16.17
N PRO A 790 -1.68 19.03 -15.17
CA PRO A 790 -1.57 18.42 -13.85
C PRO A 790 -1.61 16.90 -13.89
N HIS A 791 -0.70 16.25 -13.19
CA HIS A 791 -0.67 14.81 -13.00
C HIS A 791 -1.57 14.37 -11.84
N LEU A 792 -2.38 13.33 -12.07
CA LEU A 792 -3.10 12.66 -10.98
C LEU A 792 -2.16 11.74 -10.21
N HIS A 793 -1.83 12.08 -8.97
CA HIS A 793 -0.95 11.27 -8.13
C HIS A 793 -1.55 10.88 -6.77
N LEU A 794 -2.75 11.40 -6.48
CA LEU A 794 -3.54 11.11 -5.30
C LEU A 794 -3.84 9.60 -5.17
N LYS A 795 -3.24 8.97 -4.17
CA LYS A 795 -3.47 7.57 -3.79
C LYS A 795 -4.37 7.51 -2.57
N ALA A 796 -5.56 8.10 -2.75
CA ALA A 796 -6.55 8.20 -1.69
C ALA A 796 -7.90 7.67 -2.17
N GLN A 797 -8.71 7.21 -1.22
CA GLN A 797 -10.04 6.69 -1.50
C GLN A 797 -11.01 7.16 -0.43
N PHE A 798 -12.29 7.25 -0.82
CA PHE A 798 -13.35 7.64 0.07
C PHE A 798 -14.52 6.67 -0.05
N PHE A 799 -15.09 6.34 1.12
CA PHE A 799 -16.17 5.39 1.29
C PHE A 799 -17.22 6.02 2.19
N ALA A 800 -18.48 6.02 1.78
CA ALA A 800 -19.56 6.48 2.64
C ALA A 800 -20.87 5.80 2.26
N ASN A 801 -21.66 5.40 3.24
CA ASN A 801 -23.02 4.94 3.00
C ASN A 801 -24.00 6.12 2.85
N LYS A 802 -25.24 5.80 2.51
CA LYS A 802 -26.29 6.79 2.25
C LYS A 802 -26.54 7.71 3.44
N GLU A 803 -26.51 7.16 4.65
CA GLU A 803 -26.72 7.88 5.91
C GLU A 803 -25.59 8.90 6.11
N ALA A 804 -24.33 8.51 5.93
CA ALA A 804 -23.19 9.42 6.01
C ALA A 804 -23.24 10.50 4.90
N LEU A 805 -23.59 10.13 3.67
CA LEU A 805 -23.73 11.08 2.56
C LEU A 805 -24.85 12.10 2.78
N SER A 806 -25.94 11.70 3.45
CA SER A 806 -27.03 12.61 3.79
C SER A 806 -26.58 13.76 4.70
N LEU A 807 -25.53 13.55 5.50
CA LEU A 807 -24.94 14.59 6.33
C LEU A 807 -24.33 15.72 5.48
N LEU A 808 -23.81 15.41 4.30
CA LEU A 808 -23.22 16.37 3.35
C LEU A 808 -24.28 17.31 2.73
N GLY A 809 -25.54 16.89 2.74
CA GLY A 809 -26.66 17.66 2.18
C GLY A 809 -27.27 18.68 3.14
N ARG A 810 -26.72 18.86 4.34
CA ARG A 810 -27.27 19.78 5.36
C ARG A 810 -26.79 21.22 5.17
N GLU A 811 -27.49 22.17 5.77
CA GLU A 811 -27.20 23.60 5.63
C GLU A 811 -25.85 24.00 6.24
N GLU A 812 -25.45 23.37 7.35
CA GLU A 812 -24.24 23.67 8.10
C GLU A 812 -22.96 23.50 7.25
N TRP A 813 -23.04 22.69 6.18
CA TRP A 813 -21.95 22.55 5.20
C TRP A 813 -21.63 23.84 4.46
N ALA A 814 -22.52 24.83 4.46
CA ALA A 814 -22.23 26.15 3.92
C ALA A 814 -21.07 26.80 4.68
N GLY A 815 -21.12 26.78 6.02
CA GLY A 815 -20.04 27.31 6.87
C GLY A 815 -18.75 26.50 6.78
N VAL A 816 -18.87 25.17 6.72
CA VAL A 816 -17.74 24.25 6.48
C VAL A 816 -17.03 24.61 5.18
N LEU A 817 -17.78 24.76 4.08
CA LEU A 817 -17.21 25.04 2.76
C LEU A 817 -16.58 26.43 2.67
N THR A 818 -17.18 27.46 3.28
CA THR A 818 -16.55 28.79 3.41
C THR A 818 -15.19 28.69 4.08
N ARG A 819 -15.12 28.04 5.26
CA ARG A 819 -13.85 27.92 5.99
C ARG A 819 -12.84 27.07 5.24
N TYR A 820 -13.29 26.01 4.58
CA TYR A 820 -12.45 25.16 3.74
C TYR A 820 -11.80 25.95 2.62
N LEU A 821 -12.59 26.69 1.83
CA LEU A 821 -12.10 27.50 0.72
C LEU A 821 -11.14 28.59 1.20
N GLU A 822 -11.45 29.23 2.33
CA GLU A 822 -10.56 30.21 2.95
C GLU A 822 -9.19 29.62 3.32
N VAL A 823 -9.19 28.53 4.09
CA VAL A 823 -7.95 27.84 4.51
C VAL A 823 -7.18 27.34 3.29
N ARG A 824 -7.87 26.72 2.34
CA ARG A 824 -7.23 26.18 1.13
C ARG A 824 -6.61 27.27 0.28
N ARG A 825 -7.26 28.43 0.15
CA ARG A 825 -6.70 29.58 -0.56
C ARG A 825 -5.46 30.14 0.14
N ARG A 826 -5.48 30.26 1.47
CA ARG A 826 -4.28 30.67 2.24
C ARG A 826 -3.13 29.69 2.05
N GLN A 827 -3.42 28.38 2.05
CA GLN A 827 -2.41 27.35 1.77
C GLN A 827 -1.86 27.46 0.36
N ALA A 828 -2.71 27.66 -0.65
CA ALA A 828 -2.28 27.84 -2.03
C ALA A 828 -1.46 29.12 -2.24
N CYS A 829 -1.83 30.23 -1.60
CA CYS A 829 -1.10 31.51 -1.71
C CYS A 829 0.15 31.60 -0.82
N GLY A 830 0.48 30.55 -0.04
CA GLY A 830 1.64 30.56 0.85
C GLY A 830 1.50 31.50 2.06
N THR A 831 0.27 31.88 2.44
CA THR A 831 -0.03 32.77 3.57
C THR A 831 -0.66 32.05 4.77
N ALA A 832 -0.83 30.73 4.68
CA ALA A 832 -1.38 29.92 5.76
C ALA A 832 -0.49 29.92 7.00
N SER A 833 -1.11 30.07 8.16
CA SER A 833 -0.49 29.76 9.45
C SER A 833 -0.59 28.27 9.78
N ARG A 834 0.09 27.81 10.84
CA ARG A 834 -0.01 26.41 11.31
C ARG A 834 -1.45 26.03 11.69
N ASP A 835 -2.19 27.00 12.22
CA ASP A 835 -3.56 26.80 12.68
C ASP A 835 -4.57 26.81 11.50
N ASP A 836 -4.13 27.23 10.31
CA ASP A 836 -4.89 27.12 9.07
C ASP A 836 -4.72 25.71 8.45
N ALA A 837 -5.27 24.72 9.17
CA ALA A 837 -5.28 23.33 8.77
C ALA A 837 -6.68 22.88 8.31
N ILE A 838 -6.72 21.99 7.32
CA ILE A 838 -7.93 21.22 7.03
C ILE A 838 -7.92 20.04 8.00
N SER A 839 -8.77 20.09 9.02
CA SER A 839 -8.89 19.07 10.07
C SER A 839 -10.36 18.79 10.38
N PRO A 840 -10.67 17.74 11.17
CA PRO A 840 -12.03 17.50 11.66
C PRO A 840 -12.64 18.70 12.42
N ASP A 841 -11.82 19.58 12.99
CA ASP A 841 -12.29 20.77 13.71
C ASP A 841 -13.00 21.78 12.81
N LEU A 842 -12.72 21.76 11.50
CA LEU A 842 -13.41 22.56 10.51
C LEU A 842 -14.92 22.24 10.45
N ILE A 843 -15.25 20.96 10.67
CA ILE A 843 -16.63 20.50 10.80
C ILE A 843 -17.16 20.86 12.19
N ARG A 844 -16.45 20.48 13.26
CA ARG A 844 -16.88 20.73 14.65
C ARG A 844 -17.18 22.21 14.94
N GLY A 845 -16.36 23.12 14.43
CA GLY A 845 -16.51 24.57 14.62
C GLY A 845 -17.74 25.17 13.90
N SER A 846 -18.15 24.58 12.78
CA SER A 846 -19.30 25.05 11.99
C SER A 846 -20.62 24.52 12.53
N PHE A 847 -20.66 23.26 12.96
CA PHE A 847 -21.85 22.65 13.57
C PHE A 847 -22.13 23.15 15.01
N THR A 848 -21.15 23.73 15.70
CA THR A 848 -21.34 24.37 17.02
C THR A 848 -21.79 25.83 16.94
N ARG A 849 -21.55 26.52 15.81
CA ARG A 849 -22.01 27.91 15.57
C ARG A 849 -23.41 28.01 14.96
N GLY A 850 -23.99 26.90 14.52
CA GLY A 850 -25.32 26.82 13.89
C GLY A 850 -26.52 27.12 14.81
N THR A 851 -26.32 27.28 16.13
CA THR A 851 -27.38 27.59 17.10
C THR A 851 -27.35 29.05 17.55
N LEU A 852 -27.47 29.98 16.61
CA LEU A 852 -27.97 31.35 16.89
C LEU A 852 -29.47 31.46 16.52
N SER A 853 -30.27 30.52 17.01
CA SER A 853 -31.69 30.73 17.34
C SER A 853 -32.24 29.57 18.18
N GLY A 854 -31.82 29.52 19.45
CA GLY A 854 -32.59 28.88 20.51
C GLY A 854 -32.83 27.37 20.41
N SER A 855 -31.81 26.56 20.69
CA SER A 855 -31.99 25.36 21.50
C SER A 855 -30.68 25.03 22.24
N SER A 856 -30.83 24.42 23.41
CA SER A 856 -29.79 24.15 24.40
C SER A 856 -28.55 23.45 23.84
N LEU A 857 -27.41 23.66 24.52
CA LEU A 857 -26.10 22.99 24.40
C LEU A 857 -26.10 21.44 24.33
N GLY A 858 -27.27 20.78 24.34
CA GLY A 858 -27.44 19.34 24.15
C GLY A 858 -27.64 18.88 22.71
N ASP A 859 -27.98 19.77 21.77
CA ASP A 859 -28.33 19.40 20.37
C ASP A 859 -27.14 19.41 19.38
N SER A 860 -25.99 19.96 19.77
CA SER A 860 -24.74 19.85 18.99
C SER A 860 -24.25 18.39 18.88
N ALA A 861 -24.83 17.47 19.65
CA ALA A 861 -24.66 16.03 19.51
C ALA A 861 -25.39 15.42 18.28
N GLY A 862 -26.25 16.17 17.57
CA GLY A 862 -27.12 15.63 16.52
C GLY A 862 -26.45 15.26 15.18
N ALA A 863 -25.28 15.83 14.86
CA ALA A 863 -24.47 15.39 13.71
C ALA A 863 -23.44 14.31 14.12
N PHE A 864 -22.87 14.46 15.32
CA PHE A 864 -21.84 13.58 15.90
C PHE A 864 -22.41 12.24 16.40
N GLY A 865 -23.67 12.23 16.84
CA GLY A 865 -24.37 11.02 17.30
C GLY A 865 -24.75 10.05 16.17
N ALA A 866 -24.76 10.51 14.91
CA ALA A 866 -25.11 9.68 13.76
C ALA A 866 -24.03 8.61 13.44
N PHE A 867 -22.77 8.85 13.80
CA PHE A 867 -21.68 7.87 13.63
C PHE A 867 -21.51 6.95 14.84
N GLY A 868 -21.76 7.44 16.07
CA GLY A 868 -21.57 6.64 17.30
C GLY A 868 -22.82 5.93 17.84
N ARG A 869 -24.01 6.22 17.30
CA ARG A 869 -25.30 5.56 17.61
C ARG A 869 -26.22 5.38 16.41
N GLY A 870 -25.80 5.80 15.22
CA GLY A 870 -26.59 5.72 14.00
C GLY A 870 -25.91 4.84 12.95
N ASN A 871 -26.62 4.60 11.86
CA ASN A 871 -26.15 3.73 10.79
C ASN A 871 -25.16 4.44 9.85
N ALA A 872 -24.59 5.61 10.19
CA ALA A 872 -23.69 6.33 9.30
C ALA A 872 -22.30 5.69 9.30
N ILE A 873 -21.81 5.32 8.12
CA ILE A 873 -20.48 4.72 7.92
C ILE A 873 -19.72 5.58 6.92
N ALA A 874 -18.54 6.06 7.30
CA ALA A 874 -17.62 6.77 6.42
C ALA A 874 -16.17 6.36 6.70
N MET A 875 -15.37 6.28 5.64
CA MET A 875 -13.94 6.01 5.76
C MET A 875 -13.18 6.67 4.62
N SER A 876 -11.98 7.16 4.90
CA SER A 876 -11.03 7.52 3.85
C SER A 876 -9.74 6.74 4.04
N THR A 877 -9.07 6.42 2.94
CA THR A 877 -7.71 5.88 2.97
C THR A 877 -6.75 6.83 2.27
N LEU A 878 -5.53 6.99 2.79
CA LEU A 878 -4.46 7.78 2.17
C LEU A 878 -3.10 7.12 2.44
N GLY A 879 -2.21 7.12 1.45
CA GLY A 879 -0.84 6.63 1.62
C GLY A 879 -0.13 6.46 0.30
N SER A 880 0.70 5.41 0.20
CA SER A 880 1.49 5.14 -1.01
C SER A 880 0.98 3.96 -1.84
N HIS A 881 -0.09 3.27 -1.42
CA HIS A 881 -0.59 2.04 -2.05
C HIS A 881 -1.50 2.28 -3.26
N ASN A 882 -1.05 1.87 -4.45
CA ASN A 882 -1.78 2.10 -5.71
C ASN A 882 -2.88 1.06 -6.01
N GLN A 883 -3.53 1.20 -7.17
CA GLN A 883 -4.49 0.27 -7.78
C GLN A 883 -3.86 -0.68 -8.82
N ASP A 884 -2.67 -1.20 -8.55
CA ASP A 884 -1.96 -2.16 -9.41
C ASP A 884 -1.60 -3.49 -8.72
N ARG A 885 -1.27 -4.51 -9.52
CA ARG A 885 -0.89 -5.84 -9.00
C ARG A 885 0.44 -5.82 -8.25
N ARG A 886 1.42 -5.03 -8.66
CA ARG A 886 2.73 -4.95 -7.99
C ARG A 886 2.56 -4.38 -6.58
N SER A 887 1.77 -3.31 -6.41
CA SER A 887 1.38 -2.77 -5.10
C SER A 887 0.76 -3.85 -4.20
N MET A 888 -0.16 -4.64 -4.75
CA MET A 888 -0.85 -5.71 -4.03
C MET A 888 0.08 -6.88 -3.62
N LEU A 889 1.04 -7.20 -4.47
CA LEU A 889 1.73 -8.49 -4.46
C LEU A 889 3.19 -8.40 -4.01
N LEU A 890 3.87 -7.31 -4.31
CA LEU A 890 5.34 -7.21 -4.28
C LEU A 890 5.85 -5.95 -3.60
N ASP A 891 5.17 -4.81 -3.69
CA ASP A 891 5.72 -3.58 -3.13
C ASP A 891 5.57 -3.53 -1.60
N GLY A 892 6.51 -2.83 -0.96
CA GLY A 892 6.39 -2.34 0.41
C GLY A 892 5.77 -0.96 0.38
N GLU A 893 4.69 -0.74 1.13
CA GLU A 893 3.87 0.48 1.04
C GLU A 893 3.20 0.75 2.38
N VAL A 894 2.74 1.98 2.58
CA VAL A 894 1.96 2.39 3.75
C VAL A 894 0.57 2.86 3.34
N LEU A 895 -0.42 2.55 4.17
CA LEU A 895 -1.80 3.00 4.00
C LEU A 895 -2.40 3.31 5.37
N THR A 896 -3.03 4.47 5.48
CA THR A 896 -3.74 4.91 6.68
C THR A 896 -5.22 5.06 6.35
N ALA A 897 -6.07 4.47 7.18
CA ALA A 897 -7.52 4.65 7.16
C ALA A 897 -7.94 5.58 8.30
N VAL A 898 -8.80 6.54 7.98
CA VAL A 898 -9.50 7.41 8.93
C VAL A 898 -10.98 7.07 8.85
N ALA A 899 -11.60 6.75 9.98
CA ALA A 899 -12.99 6.27 10.07
C ALA A 899 -13.92 7.29 10.72
N GLY A 900 -15.20 7.23 10.36
CA GLY A 900 -16.26 8.08 10.91
C GLY A 900 -16.20 9.52 10.41
N GLU A 901 -16.64 10.45 11.23
CA GLU A 901 -16.71 11.88 10.89
C GLU A 901 -15.36 12.52 10.56
N ASP A 902 -14.27 12.01 11.13
CA ASP A 902 -12.95 12.63 11.01
C ASP A 902 -12.43 12.58 9.56
N CYS A 903 -12.95 11.68 8.72
CA CYS A 903 -12.58 11.61 7.31
C CYS A 903 -13.40 12.52 6.40
N LEU A 904 -14.50 13.12 6.89
CA LEU A 904 -15.38 13.95 6.06
C LEU A 904 -14.70 15.20 5.44
N PRO A 905 -13.71 15.86 6.07
CA PRO A 905 -13.00 16.96 5.40
C PRO A 905 -12.33 16.54 4.09
N ALA A 906 -11.85 15.28 3.99
CA ALA A 906 -11.25 14.76 2.77
C ALA A 906 -12.26 14.68 1.61
N MET A 907 -13.55 14.47 1.91
CA MET A 907 -14.60 14.36 0.90
C MET A 907 -14.70 15.59 0.02
N ILE A 908 -14.41 16.78 0.55
CA ILE A 908 -14.45 18.02 -0.21
C ILE A 908 -13.46 17.93 -1.38
N ASP A 909 -12.21 17.52 -1.13
CA ASP A 909 -11.21 17.31 -2.17
C ASP A 909 -11.64 16.27 -3.23
N PHE A 910 -12.29 15.17 -2.81
CA PHE A 910 -12.84 14.20 -3.77
C PHE A 910 -13.97 14.79 -4.62
N ALA A 911 -14.84 15.62 -4.05
CA ALA A 911 -15.89 16.30 -4.81
C ALA A 911 -15.30 17.25 -5.86
N PHE A 912 -14.25 18.02 -5.51
CA PHE A 912 -13.48 18.84 -6.46
C PHE A 912 -12.91 18.00 -7.60
N LEU A 913 -12.29 16.86 -7.26
CA LEU A 913 -11.70 15.96 -8.25
C LEU A 913 -12.76 15.36 -9.18
N MET A 914 -13.91 14.94 -8.66
CA MET A 914 -14.99 14.34 -9.47
C MET A 914 -15.62 15.34 -10.45
N GLU A 915 -15.86 16.57 -10.00
CA GLU A 915 -16.44 17.63 -10.84
C GLU A 915 -15.46 18.12 -11.91
N THR A 916 -14.16 17.98 -11.69
CA THR A 916 -13.12 18.37 -12.67
C THR A 916 -12.67 17.23 -13.58
N ALA A 917 -13.11 16.00 -13.31
CA ALA A 917 -12.90 14.83 -14.16
C ALA A 917 -13.79 14.85 -15.42
N THR A 918 -13.37 14.11 -16.44
CA THR A 918 -14.20 13.75 -17.60
C THR A 918 -14.85 12.40 -17.34
N TRP A 919 -16.12 12.28 -17.71
CA TRP A 919 -16.90 11.04 -17.61
C TRP A 919 -17.27 10.59 -19.02
N PRO A 920 -16.49 9.68 -19.64
CA PRO A 920 -16.77 9.18 -20.99
C PRO A 920 -18.19 8.59 -21.11
N GLU A 921 -18.89 8.89 -22.20
CA GLU A 921 -20.22 8.34 -22.47
C GLU A 921 -20.17 7.13 -23.41
N LYS A 922 -19.15 7.08 -24.26
CA LYS A 922 -18.90 5.99 -25.22
C LYS A 922 -17.43 5.59 -25.20
N ILE A 923 -17.14 4.39 -25.70
CA ILE A 923 -15.80 3.81 -25.63
C ILE A 923 -14.77 4.60 -26.43
N GLU A 924 -15.19 5.29 -27.50
CA GLU A 924 -14.32 6.13 -28.32
C GLU A 924 -13.78 7.34 -27.52
N ASP A 925 -14.56 7.88 -26.59
CA ASP A 925 -14.13 8.97 -25.72
C ASP A 925 -13.06 8.51 -24.72
N LEU A 926 -13.21 7.27 -24.22
CA LEU A 926 -12.20 6.62 -23.40
C LEU A 926 -10.92 6.38 -24.22
N ASP A 927 -11.04 5.76 -25.39
CA ASP A 927 -9.91 5.39 -26.25
C ASP A 927 -9.11 6.63 -26.68
N ALA A 928 -9.76 7.76 -26.94
CA ALA A 928 -9.11 9.03 -27.29
C ALA A 928 -8.17 9.58 -26.19
N CYS A 929 -8.34 9.15 -24.93
CA CYS A 929 -7.53 9.59 -23.80
C CYS A 929 -6.31 8.70 -23.53
N PHE A 930 -6.12 7.62 -24.29
CA PHE A 930 -5.03 6.66 -24.17
C PHE A 930 -4.21 6.56 -25.46
N PRO A 931 -2.93 6.13 -25.39
CA PRO A 931 -2.10 6.00 -26.59
C PRO A 931 -2.57 4.83 -27.47
N GLU A 932 -2.42 4.97 -28.79
CA GLU A 932 -2.58 3.85 -29.72
C GLU A 932 -1.53 2.76 -29.44
N THR A 933 -1.96 1.59 -28.96
CA THR A 933 -1.02 0.51 -28.63
C THR A 933 -0.68 -0.34 -29.85
N SER A 934 0.58 -0.37 -30.28
CA SER A 934 1.08 -1.30 -31.29
C SER A 934 1.13 -2.75 -30.76
N GLY A 935 1.08 -3.75 -31.67
CA GLY A 935 0.95 -5.16 -31.30
C GLY A 935 2.13 -5.75 -30.50
N LEU A 936 3.36 -5.28 -30.72
CA LEU A 936 4.56 -5.76 -30.03
C LEU A 936 4.63 -5.25 -28.59
N LEU A 937 4.42 -3.94 -28.41
CA LEU A 937 4.44 -3.30 -27.09
C LEU A 937 3.36 -3.89 -26.18
N ARG A 938 2.18 -4.16 -26.73
CA ARG A 938 1.09 -4.82 -25.99
C ARG A 938 1.46 -6.20 -25.46
N ARG A 939 2.22 -6.99 -26.24
CA ARG A 939 2.70 -8.31 -25.78
C ARG A 939 3.70 -8.17 -24.64
N LEU A 940 4.58 -7.17 -24.71
CA LEU A 940 5.57 -6.89 -23.66
C LEU A 940 4.90 -6.46 -22.34
N SER A 941 3.93 -5.54 -22.39
CA SER A 941 3.21 -5.09 -21.19
C SER A 941 2.47 -6.22 -20.50
N ARG A 942 1.87 -7.12 -21.29
CA ARG A 942 1.19 -8.31 -20.77
C ARG A 942 2.16 -9.31 -20.14
N TRP A 943 3.29 -9.54 -20.81
CA TRP A 943 4.32 -10.40 -20.25
C TRP A 943 4.80 -9.85 -18.89
N LEU A 944 5.01 -8.54 -18.78
CA LEU A 944 5.34 -7.88 -17.50
C LEU A 944 4.24 -8.04 -16.45
N ARG A 945 2.97 -7.87 -16.80
CA ARG A 945 1.83 -8.06 -15.89
C ARG A 945 1.69 -9.51 -15.42
N ASP A 946 1.87 -10.47 -16.32
CA ASP A 946 1.73 -11.91 -16.01
C ASP A 946 2.97 -12.45 -15.27
N PHE A 947 4.11 -11.78 -15.40
CA PHE A 947 5.33 -12.06 -14.64
C PHE A 947 5.20 -11.67 -13.15
N ILE A 948 4.45 -10.60 -12.85
CA ILE A 948 4.16 -10.08 -11.49
C ILE A 948 3.04 -10.89 -10.81
#